data_AF-A0A0S4IT81-F1
#
_entry.id   AF-A0A0S4IT81-F1
#
_cell.length_a   1.000
_cell.length_b   1.000
_cell.length_c   1.000
_cell.angle_alpha   90.00
_cell.angle_beta   90.00
_cell.angle_gamma   90.00
#
_symmetry.space_group_name_H-M   'P 1'
#
loop_
_entity.id
_entity.type
_entity.pdbx_description
1 polymer ?
#
loop_
_entity_poly.entity_id
_entity_poly.type
_entity_poly.pdbx_seq_one_letter_code
_entity_poly.pdbx_strand_id
1 'polypeptide(L)'
;MYKKALHSFFLKVHPDFFTSAPTQQRVNEASIAQLNELLGWAKEFKGGILRPPPATEISFSFFSQGEASKTSVDGTTKIIPPVSLEVHATFQLPNNFVANDANKGLVERSTNKFLRDLLRKAKCIDGVADSIAVAEDAALEKEEVKPLRRRSVDLKKRSKPAKSLLDDAAEAMVETWNLTSLPTMDELMEADQVLFSQTLSPVQSAHALDTLRQTLGELMYERWQNMPLLISDHFSVGDISGTLTIPWDFTLPRFYAFLQQNDAAIQKERKQVESFAHRVETLISEICRDLEVDDVLISCSHKSALNCLELLHRNRLTLAQHGVQRVSLEIGTKFSLRANGVVIVPHDMDYTKMTAWLRVVKPKLALQQKLYALSKQMLESTMWHLKEFRSIVQPAGIDAFDNDCTYAERQKWAKELFSVAGSLAQWDWSEFTFSIGPLDINWDDHTMTLPPDVDGAGIVRYIESVHASAKERKRDQQLKDSAMAKEKEEHMTLEQRNPSSAFEEHLSQEFPELNGGKRDDEQHHSADAATAQQASLNAHADALAKYGGGSRSRQQQPTQPQQWGGGDIAADPKARKAAELRASAPYMEEYMTSSPTSVDELSVERPLAHAVTFASDDEAKDQMIWEGFYDDNFVDQIPASTQDDVRRAFLATNRNHREAAAKQMVEELQKTYGKKKKNFSHIKMGDLTGINDPKKQPRGFPILSPGVKGSRAATM
;
A
#
# COMPACT_ATOMS: atom_id res chain seq x y z
N MET A 1 9.46 -22.12 31.10
CA MET A 1 10.12 -21.81 32.39
C MET A 1 11.13 -20.68 32.22
N TYR A 2 11.78 -20.62 31.05
CA TYR A 2 12.88 -19.69 30.78
C TYR A 2 12.43 -18.38 30.11
N LYS A 3 11.15 -18.25 29.74
CA LYS A 3 10.58 -17.05 29.09
C LYS A 3 10.97 -15.72 29.78
N LYS A 4 10.93 -15.64 31.11
CA LYS A 4 11.32 -14.42 31.84
C LYS A 4 12.83 -14.14 31.74
N ALA A 5 13.67 -15.17 31.86
CA ALA A 5 15.12 -15.05 31.76
C ALA A 5 15.56 -14.65 30.35
N LEU A 6 14.98 -15.29 29.33
CA LEU A 6 15.22 -14.99 27.91
C LEU A 6 14.73 -13.58 27.55
N HIS A 7 13.53 -13.20 27.98
CA HIS A 7 13.03 -11.85 27.78
C HIS A 7 13.95 -10.80 28.42
N SER A 8 14.41 -11.02 29.66
CA SER A 8 15.37 -10.12 30.31
C SER A 8 16.73 -10.11 29.62
N PHE A 9 17.17 -11.22 29.03
CA PHE A 9 18.40 -11.29 28.27
C PHE A 9 18.31 -10.45 27.00
N PHE A 10 17.33 -10.71 26.15
CA PHE A 10 17.14 -9.97 24.91
C PHE A 10 16.93 -8.48 25.17
N LEU A 11 16.15 -8.10 26.19
CA LEU A 11 16.00 -6.68 26.57
C LEU A 11 17.34 -5.99 26.89
N LYS A 12 18.32 -6.71 27.46
CA LYS A 12 19.63 -6.14 27.82
C LYS A 12 20.60 -6.03 26.64
N VAL A 13 20.48 -6.92 25.66
CA VAL A 13 21.46 -7.08 24.56
C VAL A 13 20.89 -6.72 23.19
N HIS A 14 19.60 -6.38 23.07
CA HIS A 14 18.99 -6.07 21.79
C HIS A 14 19.63 -4.81 21.18
N PRO A 15 19.99 -4.83 19.89
CA PRO A 15 20.72 -3.74 19.24
C PRO A 15 19.96 -2.41 19.24
N ASP A 16 18.63 -2.43 19.12
CA ASP A 16 17.80 -1.22 19.14
C ASP A 16 17.99 -0.34 20.38
N PHE A 17 18.46 -0.90 21.49
CA PHE A 17 18.74 -0.12 22.70
C PHE A 17 20.11 0.58 22.68
N PHE A 18 20.98 0.28 21.71
CA PHE A 18 22.34 0.81 21.59
C PHE A 18 22.48 1.94 20.56
N THR A 19 21.45 2.78 20.40
CA THR A 19 21.44 3.91 19.44
C THR A 19 22.58 4.91 19.62
N SER A 20 23.13 5.04 20.83
CA SER A 20 24.25 5.94 21.14
C SER A 20 25.63 5.36 20.84
N ALA A 21 25.73 4.05 20.61
CA ALA A 21 26.98 3.31 20.42
C ALA A 21 26.90 2.37 19.20
N PRO A 22 27.04 2.89 17.97
CA PRO A 22 26.79 2.13 16.75
C PRO A 22 27.72 0.93 16.55
N THR A 23 28.93 0.96 17.12
CA THR A 23 29.83 -0.20 17.10
C THR A 23 29.34 -1.36 17.97
N GLN A 24 28.75 -1.05 19.14
CA GLN A 24 28.17 -2.05 20.04
C GLN A 24 26.87 -2.63 19.46
N GLN A 25 26.04 -1.76 18.88
CA GLN A 25 24.84 -2.13 18.15
C GLN A 25 25.14 -3.19 17.07
N ARG A 26 26.13 -2.94 16.19
CA ARG A 26 26.53 -3.88 15.12
C ARG A 26 27.00 -5.23 15.63
N VAL A 27 27.77 -5.24 16.73
CA VAL A 27 28.24 -6.49 17.35
C VAL A 27 27.06 -7.29 17.88
N ASN A 28 26.07 -6.62 18.46
CA ASN A 28 24.84 -7.26 18.93
C ASN A 28 23.96 -7.76 17.77
N GLU A 29 23.79 -6.98 16.69
CA GLU A 29 23.08 -7.41 15.47
C GLU A 29 23.68 -8.70 14.91
N ALA A 30 25.01 -8.70 14.70
CA ALA A 30 25.72 -9.87 14.18
C ALA A 30 25.58 -11.09 15.10
N SER A 31 25.71 -10.89 16.42
CA SER A 31 25.60 -11.99 17.39
C SER A 31 24.16 -12.51 17.54
N ILE A 32 23.13 -11.66 17.40
CA ILE A 32 21.73 -12.09 17.36
C ILE A 32 21.43 -12.85 16.06
N ALA A 33 21.91 -12.38 14.92
CA ALA A 33 21.75 -13.07 13.64
C ALA A 33 22.39 -14.48 13.68
N GLN A 34 23.62 -14.59 14.19
CA GLN A 34 24.29 -15.87 14.41
C GLN A 34 23.53 -16.76 15.40
N LEU A 35 22.94 -16.17 16.45
CA LEU A 35 22.13 -16.91 17.42
C LEU A 35 20.86 -17.44 16.76
N ASN A 36 20.26 -16.69 15.83
CA ASN A 36 19.09 -17.09 15.05
C ASN A 36 19.37 -18.27 14.15
N GLU A 37 20.50 -18.23 13.45
CA GLU A 37 20.96 -19.35 12.66
C GLU A 37 21.18 -20.59 13.54
N LEU A 38 21.87 -20.43 14.69
CA LEU A 38 22.11 -21.52 15.65
C LEU A 38 20.81 -22.17 16.14
N LEU A 39 19.84 -21.35 16.57
CA LEU A 39 18.55 -21.85 17.05
C LEU A 39 17.72 -22.47 15.91
N GLY A 40 17.81 -21.92 14.70
CA GLY A 40 17.15 -22.42 13.50
C GLY A 40 17.59 -23.84 13.16
N TRP A 41 18.88 -24.07 12.96
CA TRP A 41 19.37 -25.41 12.61
C TRP A 41 19.23 -26.39 13.79
N ALA A 42 19.40 -25.97 15.04
CA ALA A 42 19.20 -26.85 16.20
C ALA A 42 17.73 -27.32 16.29
N LYS A 43 16.78 -26.44 15.95
CA LYS A 43 15.35 -26.78 15.86
C LYS A 43 15.05 -27.69 14.67
N GLU A 44 15.66 -27.49 13.51
CA GLU A 44 15.59 -28.42 12.37
C GLU A 44 16.12 -29.82 12.75
N PHE A 45 17.26 -29.88 13.43
CA PHE A 45 17.88 -31.12 13.90
C PHE A 45 16.97 -31.85 14.91
N LYS A 46 16.37 -31.11 15.84
CA LYS A 46 15.33 -31.61 16.75
C LYS A 46 14.04 -32.03 16.01
N GLY A 47 13.73 -31.39 14.89
CA GLY A 47 12.61 -31.74 14.00
C GLY A 47 12.82 -33.00 13.17
N GLY A 48 14.06 -33.50 13.10
CA GLY A 48 14.44 -34.68 12.29
C GLY A 48 15.05 -34.34 10.92
N ILE A 49 15.30 -33.06 10.63
CA ILE A 49 16.06 -32.62 9.46
C ILE A 49 17.53 -32.51 9.87
N LEU A 50 18.31 -33.54 9.56
CA LEU A 50 19.69 -33.68 10.00
C LEU A 50 20.64 -33.06 8.97
N ARG A 51 20.83 -31.74 9.03
CA ARG A 51 21.85 -31.03 8.25
C ARG A 51 23.14 -30.86 9.09
N PRO A 52 24.32 -30.89 8.47
CA PRO A 52 25.55 -30.55 9.18
C PRO A 52 25.51 -29.08 9.62
N PRO A 53 25.95 -28.75 10.86
CA PRO A 53 26.01 -27.37 11.31
C PRO A 53 27.08 -26.59 10.54
N PRO A 54 26.91 -25.27 10.37
CA PRO A 54 27.87 -24.41 9.68
C PRO A 54 29.25 -24.38 10.37
N ALA A 55 29.28 -24.53 11.70
CA ALA A 55 30.50 -24.68 12.48
C ALA A 55 30.25 -25.54 13.73
N THR A 56 31.28 -26.27 14.17
CA THR A 56 31.24 -27.07 15.41
C THR A 56 31.63 -26.25 16.65
N GLU A 57 32.24 -25.08 16.45
CA GLU A 57 32.59 -24.13 17.50
C GLU A 57 32.30 -22.71 17.00
N ILE A 58 31.54 -21.93 17.78
CA ILE A 58 31.16 -20.56 17.45
C ILE A 58 31.30 -19.70 18.70
N SER A 59 32.01 -18.58 18.60
CA SER A 59 32.15 -17.60 19.69
C SER A 59 31.21 -16.43 19.49
N PHE A 60 30.45 -16.10 20.54
CA PHE A 60 29.48 -15.03 20.56
C PHE A 60 29.92 -13.92 21.52
N SER A 61 29.68 -12.68 21.11
CA SER A 61 30.02 -11.48 21.88
C SER A 61 28.83 -10.53 21.90
N PHE A 62 28.30 -10.27 23.08
CA PHE A 62 27.18 -9.34 23.28
C PHE A 62 27.60 -8.18 24.19
N PHE A 63 27.22 -6.97 23.83
CA PHE A 63 27.20 -5.84 24.76
C PHE A 63 25.86 -5.81 25.49
N SER A 64 25.93 -5.64 26.81
CA SER A 64 24.79 -5.57 27.71
C SER A 64 24.72 -4.18 28.32
N GLN A 65 23.51 -3.59 28.34
CA GLN A 65 23.29 -2.37 29.10
C GLN A 65 23.44 -2.67 30.60
N GLY A 66 24.44 -2.05 31.23
CA GLY A 66 24.61 -2.15 32.68
C GLY A 66 23.41 -1.56 33.42
N GLU A 67 23.05 -2.14 34.56
CA GLU A 67 22.08 -1.52 35.46
C GLU A 67 22.67 -0.20 35.99
N ALA A 68 21.92 0.91 35.86
CA ALA A 68 22.32 2.19 36.41
C ALA A 68 22.54 2.05 37.93
N SER A 69 23.80 2.02 38.34
CA SER A 69 24.16 1.88 39.75
C SER A 69 23.94 3.22 40.44
N LYS A 70 22.92 3.31 41.30
CA LYS A 70 22.73 4.43 42.22
C LYS A 70 23.70 4.29 43.38
N THR A 71 24.90 4.83 43.27
CA THR A 71 25.78 5.00 44.43
C THR A 71 25.42 6.29 45.15
N SER A 72 24.76 6.17 46.30
CA SER A 72 24.58 7.28 47.24
C SER A 72 25.84 7.35 48.11
N VAL A 73 26.70 8.33 47.84
CA VAL A 73 27.76 8.74 48.75
C VAL A 73 27.48 10.21 49.05
N ASP A 74 27.27 10.54 50.33
CA ASP A 74 27.02 11.89 50.85
C ASP A 74 25.83 12.67 50.25
N GLY A 75 24.66 12.04 50.17
CA GLY A 75 23.39 12.73 49.92
C GLY A 75 23.23 13.37 48.53
N THR A 76 24.21 13.15 47.63
CA THR A 76 24.16 13.64 46.26
C THR A 76 24.13 12.44 45.31
N THR A 77 22.96 12.15 44.75
CA THR A 77 22.75 11.03 43.82
C THR A 77 23.48 11.31 42.50
N LYS A 78 24.74 10.89 42.37
CA LYS A 78 25.43 10.88 41.07
C LYS A 78 25.00 9.64 40.30
N ILE A 79 24.28 9.83 39.20
CA ILE A 79 23.99 8.78 38.22
C ILE A 79 25.27 8.58 37.41
N ILE A 80 25.98 7.48 37.67
CA ILE A 80 27.10 7.05 36.83
C ILE A 80 26.48 6.48 35.54
N PRO A 81 26.89 6.93 34.34
CA PRO A 81 26.37 6.39 33.09
C PRO A 81 26.59 4.87 33.04
N PRO A 82 25.65 4.10 32.48
CA PRO A 82 25.75 2.63 32.46
C PRO A 82 27.01 2.23 31.70
N VAL A 83 27.93 1.56 32.39
CA VAL A 83 29.09 0.93 31.75
C VAL A 83 28.58 -0.27 30.97
N SER A 84 28.77 -0.26 29.65
CA SER A 84 28.44 -1.40 28.79
C SER A 84 29.30 -2.60 29.20
N LEU A 85 28.65 -3.70 29.60
CA LEU A 85 29.31 -4.94 29.99
C LEU A 85 29.36 -5.87 28.77
N GLU A 86 30.54 -6.42 28.48
CA GLU A 86 30.71 -7.39 27.40
C GLU A 86 30.49 -8.82 27.92
N VAL A 87 29.65 -9.58 27.22
CA VAL A 87 29.25 -10.96 27.53
C VAL A 87 29.79 -11.87 26.43
N HIS A 88 30.77 -12.70 26.79
CA HIS A 88 31.39 -13.66 25.87
C HIS A 88 30.94 -15.09 26.18
N ALA A 89 30.44 -15.82 25.20
CA ALA A 89 30.10 -17.24 25.35
C ALA A 89 30.43 -18.03 24.08
N THR A 90 30.80 -19.29 24.24
CA THR A 90 31.21 -20.15 23.12
C THR A 90 30.30 -21.36 23.05
N PHE A 91 29.68 -21.56 21.89
CA PHE A 91 28.98 -22.79 21.54
C PHE A 91 30.00 -23.81 21.03
N GLN A 92 29.94 -25.05 21.53
CA GLN A 92 30.85 -26.13 21.14
C GLN A 92 30.10 -27.45 21.02
N LEU A 93 30.36 -28.16 19.93
CA LEU A 93 30.01 -29.57 19.71
C LEU A 93 31.27 -30.44 19.86
N PRO A 94 31.12 -31.75 20.18
CA PRO A 94 32.26 -32.66 20.22
C PRO A 94 33.00 -32.75 18.88
N ASN A 95 34.33 -32.86 18.92
CA ASN A 95 35.21 -32.87 17.72
C ASN A 95 34.91 -34.00 16.72
N ASN A 96 34.19 -35.04 17.13
CA ASN A 96 33.77 -36.19 16.32
C ASN A 96 32.27 -36.19 16.02
N PHE A 97 31.61 -35.03 16.04
CA PHE A 97 30.19 -34.90 15.77
C PHE A 97 29.83 -35.37 14.34
N VAL A 98 28.78 -36.18 14.24
CA VAL A 98 28.20 -36.63 12.96
C VAL A 98 26.71 -36.31 12.94
N ALA A 99 26.21 -35.78 11.84
CA ALA A 99 24.79 -35.49 11.66
C ALA A 99 23.98 -36.79 11.49
N ASN A 100 23.58 -37.40 12.61
CA ASN A 100 22.77 -38.61 12.67
C ASN A 100 21.72 -38.55 13.79
N ASP A 101 20.74 -39.44 13.75
CA ASP A 101 19.66 -39.48 14.75
C ASP A 101 20.16 -39.73 16.18
N ALA A 102 21.27 -40.47 16.34
CA ALA A 102 21.85 -40.77 17.64
C ALA A 102 22.37 -39.52 18.35
N ASN A 103 22.81 -38.51 17.60
CA ASN A 103 23.36 -37.27 18.13
C ASN A 103 22.31 -36.16 18.30
N LYS A 104 21.02 -36.45 18.09
CA LYS A 104 19.92 -35.49 18.21
C LYS A 104 19.81 -34.87 19.60
N GLY A 105 19.85 -35.71 20.64
CA GLY A 105 19.82 -35.22 22.01
C GLY A 105 21.12 -34.53 22.43
N LEU A 106 22.26 -34.91 21.85
CA LEU A 106 23.54 -34.23 22.07
C LEU A 106 23.51 -32.78 21.57
N VAL A 107 22.94 -32.53 20.39
CA VAL A 107 22.76 -31.16 19.86
C VAL A 107 21.88 -30.35 20.79
N GLU A 108 20.71 -30.88 21.18
CA GLU A 108 19.78 -30.17 22.07
C GLU A 108 20.43 -29.82 23.42
N ARG A 109 21.16 -30.76 24.03
CA ARG A 109 21.90 -30.50 25.29
C ARG A 109 23.02 -29.49 25.11
N SER A 110 23.76 -29.55 23.99
CA SER A 110 24.86 -28.61 23.72
C SER A 110 24.35 -27.18 23.53
N THR A 111 23.25 -27.01 22.80
CA THR A 111 22.59 -25.71 22.62
C THR A 111 22.00 -25.21 23.93
N ASN A 112 21.33 -26.06 24.71
CA ASN A 112 20.81 -25.68 26.03
C ASN A 112 21.94 -25.28 27.00
N LYS A 113 23.07 -26.00 27.00
CA LYS A 113 24.26 -25.67 27.79
C LYS A 113 24.81 -24.30 27.42
N PHE A 114 24.93 -24.01 26.12
CA PHE A 114 25.37 -22.71 25.62
C PHE A 114 24.41 -21.58 26.02
N LEU A 115 23.09 -21.75 25.80
CA LEU A 115 22.09 -20.74 26.18
C LEU A 115 22.11 -20.44 27.68
N ARG A 116 22.35 -21.45 28.53
CA ARG A 116 22.51 -21.22 29.98
C ARG A 116 23.78 -20.45 30.31
N ASP A 117 24.89 -20.73 29.63
CA ASP A 117 26.12 -19.98 29.83
C ASP A 117 25.93 -18.49 29.47
N LEU A 118 25.23 -18.21 28.36
CA LEU A 118 24.81 -16.85 28.01
C LEU A 118 23.96 -16.20 29.10
N LEU A 119 22.88 -16.87 29.54
CA LEU A 119 21.97 -16.34 30.57
C LEU A 119 22.69 -16.13 31.92
N ARG A 120 23.63 -17.00 32.28
CA ARG A 120 24.41 -16.90 33.52
C ARG A 120 25.37 -15.72 33.46
N LYS A 121 26.14 -15.57 32.38
CA LYS A 121 27.08 -14.46 32.20
C LYS A 121 26.38 -13.11 32.08
N ALA A 122 25.18 -13.09 31.51
CA ALA A 122 24.31 -11.90 31.48
C ALA A 122 23.55 -11.63 32.80
N LYS A 123 23.68 -12.51 33.80
CA LYS A 123 22.99 -12.42 35.11
C LYS A 123 21.45 -12.34 34.97
N CYS A 124 20.89 -13.15 34.08
CA CYS A 124 19.44 -13.17 33.78
C CYS A 124 18.72 -14.42 34.31
N ILE A 125 19.45 -15.37 34.91
CA ILE A 125 18.89 -16.63 35.43
C ILE A 125 19.32 -16.87 36.88
N ASP A 126 18.39 -17.35 37.70
CA ASP A 126 18.66 -17.70 39.10
C ASP A 126 19.41 -19.04 39.19
N GLY A 127 20.31 -19.19 40.17
CA GLY A 127 21.12 -20.41 40.34
C GLY A 127 20.30 -21.69 40.54
N VAL A 128 19.06 -21.58 41.01
CA VAL A 128 18.13 -22.72 41.15
C VAL A 128 17.62 -23.18 39.77
N ALA A 129 17.26 -22.25 38.89
CA ALA A 129 16.78 -22.58 37.54
C ALA A 129 17.91 -23.17 36.68
N ASP A 130 19.13 -22.69 36.85
CA ASP A 130 20.33 -23.25 36.23
C ASP A 130 20.60 -24.69 36.70
N SER A 131 20.49 -24.94 38.01
CA SER A 131 20.67 -26.29 38.59
C SER A 131 19.62 -27.30 38.09
N ILE A 132 18.36 -26.88 37.95
CA ILE A 132 17.28 -27.73 37.42
C ILE A 132 17.55 -28.12 35.97
N ALA A 133 18.01 -27.18 35.14
CA ALA A 133 18.29 -27.43 33.74
C ALA A 133 19.48 -28.38 33.51
N VAL A 134 20.53 -28.25 34.34
CA VAL A 134 21.67 -29.18 34.32
C VAL A 134 21.25 -30.59 34.75
N ALA A 135 20.35 -30.69 35.74
CA ALA A 135 19.80 -31.97 36.17
C ALA A 135 18.93 -32.64 35.09
N GLU A 136 18.18 -31.84 34.31
CA GLU A 136 17.38 -32.32 33.18
C GLU A 136 18.25 -32.89 32.06
N ASP A 137 19.32 -32.20 31.67
CA ASP A 137 20.26 -32.68 30.66
C ASP A 137 20.99 -33.97 31.10
N ALA A 138 21.40 -34.03 32.37
CA ALA A 138 22.05 -35.21 32.93
C ALA A 138 21.10 -36.43 33.04
N ALA A 139 19.79 -36.19 33.20
CA ALA A 139 18.78 -37.24 33.16
C ALA A 139 18.59 -37.78 31.74
N LEU A 140 18.54 -36.89 30.74
CA LEU A 140 18.42 -37.26 29.32
C LEU A 140 19.64 -38.04 28.82
N GLU A 141 20.85 -37.62 29.20
CA GLU A 141 22.09 -38.35 28.88
C GLU A 141 22.09 -39.77 29.46
N LYS A 142 21.60 -39.95 30.70
CA LYS A 142 21.47 -41.27 31.33
C LYS A 142 20.40 -42.14 30.65
N GLU A 143 19.31 -41.54 30.16
CA GLU A 143 18.25 -42.24 29.41
C GLU A 143 18.72 -42.69 28.01
N GLU A 144 19.67 -41.97 27.38
CA GLU A 144 20.27 -42.37 26.10
C GLU A 144 21.26 -43.53 26.24
N VAL A 145 22.11 -43.50 27.28
CA VAL A 145 23.09 -44.56 27.55
C VAL A 145 22.40 -45.85 28.01
N LYS A 146 21.23 -45.74 28.66
CA LYS A 146 20.43 -46.89 29.10
C LYS A 146 19.00 -46.73 28.56
N PRO A 147 18.63 -47.41 27.47
CA PRO A 147 17.31 -47.24 26.85
C PRO A 147 16.19 -47.69 27.80
N LEU A 148 15.58 -46.73 28.48
CA LEU A 148 14.45 -46.96 29.37
C LEU A 148 13.16 -46.86 28.56
N ARG A 149 12.41 -47.96 28.44
CA ARG A 149 11.05 -47.94 27.87
C ARG A 149 10.10 -47.24 28.84
N ARG A 150 9.84 -45.95 28.64
CA ARG A 150 8.68 -45.29 29.26
C ARG A 150 7.40 -45.86 28.65
N ARG A 151 6.62 -46.63 29.43
CA ARG A 151 5.25 -46.97 29.04
C ARG A 151 4.43 -45.68 28.96
N SER A 152 3.73 -45.49 27.84
CA SER A 152 2.72 -44.46 27.69
C SER A 152 1.57 -44.73 28.65
N VAL A 153 1.60 -44.10 29.82
CA VAL A 153 0.45 -44.07 30.74
C VAL A 153 -0.62 -43.14 30.13
N ASP A 154 -1.87 -43.58 30.18
CA ASP A 154 -3.03 -43.06 29.47
C ASP A 154 -3.13 -41.52 29.36
N LEU A 155 -3.21 -41.07 28.11
CA LEU A 155 -3.37 -39.70 27.66
C LEU A 155 -4.85 -39.26 27.74
N LYS A 156 -5.31 -38.75 28.88
CA LYS A 156 -6.52 -37.91 28.90
C LYS A 156 -6.44 -36.60 29.69
N LYS A 157 -5.35 -36.32 30.41
CA LYS A 157 -5.07 -34.98 30.94
C LYS A 157 -3.56 -34.75 30.99
N ARG A 158 -2.96 -34.39 29.85
CA ARG A 158 -1.64 -33.77 29.86
C ARG A 158 -1.78 -32.35 29.32
N SER A 159 -1.49 -31.39 30.20
CA SER A 159 -0.95 -30.10 29.80
C SER A 159 0.12 -30.32 28.73
N LYS A 160 0.22 -29.40 27.77
CA LYS A 160 1.25 -29.44 26.72
C LYS A 160 2.61 -29.78 27.36
N PRO A 161 3.42 -30.68 26.76
CA PRO A 161 4.76 -30.98 27.30
C PRO A 161 5.51 -29.67 27.53
N ALA A 162 6.21 -29.55 28.66
CA ALA A 162 6.99 -28.36 28.95
C ALA A 162 8.00 -28.13 27.82
N LYS A 163 8.02 -26.91 27.29
CA LYS A 163 8.96 -26.50 26.24
C LYS A 163 10.38 -26.52 26.80
N SER A 164 11.34 -27.03 26.02
CA SER A 164 12.76 -26.97 26.38
C SER A 164 13.28 -25.54 26.33
N LEU A 165 14.47 -25.28 26.87
CA LEU A 165 15.11 -23.96 26.76
C LEU A 165 15.33 -23.54 25.30
N LEU A 166 15.76 -24.46 24.43
CA LEU A 166 15.84 -24.26 22.98
C LEU A 166 14.50 -23.82 22.38
N ASP A 167 13.40 -24.50 22.73
CA ASP A 167 12.08 -24.16 22.19
C ASP A 167 11.60 -22.78 22.69
N ASP A 168 11.76 -22.51 24.00
CA ASP A 168 11.44 -21.22 24.61
C ASP A 168 12.29 -20.08 23.99
N ALA A 169 13.56 -20.33 23.67
CA ALA A 169 14.47 -19.35 23.07
C ALA A 169 14.16 -19.07 21.60
N ALA A 170 13.94 -20.11 20.79
CA ALA A 170 13.59 -19.96 19.39
C ALA A 170 12.23 -19.25 19.22
N GLU A 171 11.27 -19.55 20.09
CA GLU A 171 9.97 -18.87 20.10
C GLU A 171 10.08 -17.41 20.56
N ALA A 172 10.79 -17.14 21.66
CA ALA A 172 11.00 -15.77 22.13
C ALA A 172 11.67 -14.89 21.07
N MET A 173 12.62 -15.45 20.31
CA MET A 173 13.30 -14.71 19.27
C MET A 173 12.42 -14.47 18.05
N VAL A 174 11.68 -15.47 17.57
CA VAL A 174 10.80 -15.29 16.41
C VAL A 174 9.58 -14.41 16.72
N GLU A 175 8.96 -14.57 17.89
CA GLU A 175 7.70 -13.88 18.21
C GLU A 175 7.88 -12.47 18.79
N THR A 176 9.01 -12.18 19.45
CA THR A 176 9.16 -10.95 20.26
C THR A 176 10.44 -10.17 19.98
N TRP A 177 11.53 -10.85 19.64
CA TRP A 177 12.86 -10.24 19.56
C TRP A 177 13.53 -10.48 18.22
N ASN A 178 12.73 -10.61 17.16
CA ASN A 178 13.27 -10.77 15.83
C ASN A 178 13.78 -9.39 15.38
N LEU A 179 14.94 -9.37 14.73
CA LEU A 179 15.39 -8.14 14.07
C LEU A 179 14.30 -7.76 13.05
N THR A 180 14.03 -6.46 12.92
CA THR A 180 13.11 -5.96 11.90
C THR A 180 13.49 -6.56 10.56
N SER A 181 12.55 -7.28 9.94
CA SER A 181 12.79 -7.87 8.62
C SER A 181 13.18 -6.77 7.64
N LEU A 182 14.09 -7.11 6.73
CA LEU A 182 14.42 -6.22 5.62
C LEU A 182 13.12 -5.88 4.86
N PRO A 183 12.87 -4.60 4.56
CA PRO A 183 11.68 -4.22 3.82
C PRO A 183 11.72 -4.83 2.43
N THR A 184 10.54 -5.09 1.87
CA THR A 184 10.45 -5.49 0.47
C THR A 184 10.69 -4.30 -0.45
N MET A 185 11.03 -4.56 -1.72
CA MET A 185 11.19 -3.46 -2.68
C MET A 185 9.90 -2.65 -2.83
N ASP A 186 8.74 -3.32 -2.80
CA ASP A 186 7.45 -2.65 -2.95
C ASP A 186 7.16 -1.75 -1.74
N GLU A 187 7.47 -2.20 -0.52
CA GLU A 187 7.40 -1.35 0.69
C GLU A 187 8.33 -0.14 0.60
N LEU A 188 9.53 -0.28 0.04
CA LEU A 188 10.46 0.84 -0.15
C LEU A 188 9.98 1.83 -1.21
N MET A 189 9.32 1.35 -2.27
CA MET A 189 8.72 2.20 -3.30
C MET A 189 7.50 2.96 -2.76
N GLU A 190 6.61 2.28 -2.04
CA GLU A 190 5.43 2.88 -1.40
C GLU A 190 5.82 3.90 -0.31
N ALA A 191 6.97 3.71 0.34
CA ALA A 191 7.49 4.61 1.36
C ALA A 191 8.39 5.74 0.81
N ASP A 192 8.41 5.94 -0.51
CA ASP A 192 9.25 6.95 -1.21
C ASP A 192 10.75 6.87 -0.85
N GLN A 193 11.24 5.67 -0.50
CA GLN A 193 12.65 5.45 -0.15
C GLN A 193 13.55 5.20 -1.36
N VAL A 194 12.96 4.95 -2.54
CA VAL A 194 13.70 4.80 -3.79
C VAL A 194 13.14 5.76 -4.82
N LEU A 195 13.97 6.70 -5.25
CA LEU A 195 13.64 7.77 -6.17
C LEU A 195 14.48 7.64 -7.44
N PHE A 196 13.93 8.07 -8.58
CA PHE A 196 14.64 8.05 -9.85
C PHE A 196 14.83 9.47 -10.36
N SER A 197 16.05 9.78 -10.80
CA SER A 197 16.32 11.01 -11.55
C SER A 197 15.54 11.00 -12.87
N GLN A 198 14.95 12.13 -13.24
CA GLN A 198 14.26 12.32 -14.52
C GLN A 198 15.22 12.23 -15.73
N THR A 199 16.53 12.34 -15.50
CA THR A 199 17.55 12.18 -16.55
C THR A 199 17.71 10.74 -17.03
N LEU A 200 17.20 9.76 -16.27
CA LEU A 200 17.29 8.35 -16.62
C LEU A 200 16.19 7.94 -17.60
N SER A 201 16.54 7.08 -18.55
CA SER A 201 15.56 6.44 -19.41
C SER A 201 14.78 5.36 -18.65
N PRO A 202 13.53 5.03 -19.06
CA PRO A 202 12.74 3.97 -18.42
C PRO A 202 13.46 2.62 -18.37
N VAL A 203 14.31 2.31 -19.37
CA VAL A 203 15.10 1.07 -19.41
C VAL A 203 16.19 1.07 -18.33
N GLN A 204 16.84 2.21 -18.10
CA GLN A 204 17.84 2.35 -17.03
C GLN A 204 17.19 2.24 -15.65
N SER A 205 16.05 2.88 -15.46
CA SER A 205 15.28 2.77 -14.21
C SER A 205 14.83 1.33 -13.96
N ALA A 206 14.34 0.62 -14.98
CA ALA A 206 13.97 -0.79 -14.88
C ALA A 206 15.16 -1.68 -14.52
N HIS A 207 16.33 -1.47 -15.14
CA HIS A 207 17.54 -2.20 -14.82
C HIS A 207 18.00 -1.97 -13.36
N ALA A 208 17.94 -0.72 -12.90
CA ALA A 208 18.26 -0.38 -11.51
C ALA A 208 17.28 -1.04 -10.54
N LEU A 209 15.98 -1.04 -10.84
CA LEU A 209 14.96 -1.73 -10.04
C LEU A 209 15.20 -3.23 -9.96
N ASP A 210 15.51 -3.88 -11.08
CA ASP A 210 15.82 -5.31 -11.11
C ASP A 210 17.08 -5.63 -10.29
N THR A 211 18.10 -4.77 -10.40
CA THR A 211 19.32 -4.89 -9.60
C THR A 211 19.02 -4.75 -8.11
N LEU A 212 18.23 -3.75 -7.70
CA LEU A 212 17.80 -3.55 -6.32
C LEU A 212 16.99 -4.75 -5.82
N ARG A 213 16.00 -5.23 -6.58
CA ARG A 213 15.18 -6.41 -6.21
C ARG A 213 16.01 -7.66 -5.97
N GLN A 214 17.04 -7.90 -6.79
CA GLN A 214 17.91 -9.07 -6.66
C GLN A 214 18.89 -8.94 -5.49
N THR A 215 19.32 -7.71 -5.17
CA THR A 215 20.44 -7.47 -4.26
C THR A 215 20.05 -6.79 -2.94
N LEU A 216 18.76 -6.49 -2.71
CA LEU A 216 18.29 -5.76 -1.53
C LEU A 216 18.74 -6.37 -0.20
N GLY A 217 18.69 -7.71 -0.13
CA GLY A 217 19.17 -8.49 1.02
C GLY A 217 20.64 -8.25 1.37
N GLU A 218 21.43 -7.91 0.36
CA GLU A 218 22.88 -7.72 0.47
C GLU A 218 23.25 -6.23 0.58
N LEU A 219 22.35 -5.28 0.30
CA LEU A 219 22.66 -3.85 0.28
C LEU A 219 22.97 -3.22 1.65
N MET A 220 23.10 -4.01 2.72
CA MET A 220 23.35 -3.50 4.08
C MET A 220 22.34 -2.42 4.46
N TYR A 221 21.03 -2.72 4.30
CA TYR A 221 19.93 -1.77 4.50
C TYR A 221 20.08 -0.95 5.78
N GLU A 222 20.47 -1.57 6.90
CA GLU A 222 20.74 -0.91 8.19
C GLU A 222 21.67 0.31 8.10
N ARG A 223 22.61 0.31 7.15
CA ARG A 223 23.55 1.44 6.96
C ARG A 223 22.89 2.64 6.32
N TRP A 224 21.81 2.47 5.56
CA TRP A 224 21.16 3.54 4.80
C TRP A 224 19.63 3.63 4.99
N GLN A 225 19.01 2.82 5.84
CA GLN A 225 17.56 2.73 6.09
C GLN A 225 16.83 4.06 6.36
N ASN A 226 17.54 5.09 6.83
CA ASN A 226 16.99 6.42 7.13
C ASN A 226 17.37 7.46 6.07
N MET A 227 17.84 7.03 4.90
CA MET A 227 18.27 7.86 3.79
C MET A 227 17.73 7.28 2.49
N PRO A 228 16.79 7.97 1.82
CA PRO A 228 16.30 7.53 0.53
C PRO A 228 17.42 7.37 -0.49
N LEU A 229 17.31 6.36 -1.35
CA LEU A 229 18.20 6.14 -2.48
C LEU A 229 17.68 6.92 -3.69
N LEU A 230 18.51 7.81 -4.22
CA LEU A 230 18.28 8.48 -5.50
C LEU A 230 19.09 7.77 -6.59
N ILE A 231 18.40 7.14 -7.54
CA ILE A 231 19.02 6.50 -8.69
C ILE A 231 19.30 7.56 -9.76
N SER A 232 20.57 7.73 -10.11
CA SER A 232 21.05 8.70 -11.09
C SER A 232 22.20 8.11 -11.94
N ASP A 233 23.18 8.91 -12.33
CA ASP A 233 24.34 8.56 -13.17
C ASP A 233 25.67 8.49 -12.40
N HIS A 234 25.69 8.89 -11.13
CA HIS A 234 26.91 8.93 -10.32
C HIS A 234 26.66 8.59 -8.85
N PHE A 235 27.75 8.45 -8.09
CA PHE A 235 27.72 8.28 -6.65
C PHE A 235 27.88 9.63 -5.94
N SER A 236 26.96 9.96 -5.05
CA SER A 236 27.03 11.17 -4.24
C SER A 236 26.29 11.00 -2.90
N VAL A 237 26.64 11.84 -1.92
CA VAL A 237 25.96 11.92 -0.64
C VAL A 237 25.37 13.32 -0.53
N GLY A 238 24.04 13.41 -0.45
CA GLY A 238 23.34 14.66 -0.18
C GLY A 238 23.18 15.61 -1.38
N ASP A 239 23.10 15.11 -2.62
CA ASP A 239 22.66 15.95 -3.76
C ASP A 239 21.29 16.58 -3.48
N ILE A 240 20.42 15.78 -2.87
CA ILE A 240 19.21 16.22 -2.17
C ILE A 240 19.45 15.95 -0.68
N SER A 241 19.06 16.88 0.18
CA SER A 241 19.29 16.74 1.63
C SER A 241 18.74 15.42 2.16
N GLY A 242 19.60 14.62 2.78
CA GLY A 242 19.22 13.33 3.37
C GLY A 242 19.17 12.14 2.42
N THR A 243 19.55 12.29 1.14
CA THR A 243 19.56 11.16 0.20
C THR A 243 20.96 10.63 -0.09
N LEU A 244 21.02 9.38 -0.57
CA LEU A 244 22.21 8.79 -1.18
C LEU A 244 21.99 8.61 -2.66
N THR A 245 22.83 9.24 -3.48
CA THR A 245 22.77 9.10 -4.93
C THR A 245 23.64 7.92 -5.37
N ILE A 246 23.06 7.01 -6.15
CA ILE A 246 23.79 5.87 -6.75
C ILE A 246 23.51 5.79 -8.25
N PRO A 247 24.48 5.33 -9.07
CA PRO A 247 24.26 5.19 -10.49
C PRO A 247 23.33 4.01 -10.81
N TRP A 248 22.53 4.08 -11.86
CA TRP A 248 21.60 3.02 -12.28
C TRP A 248 22.27 1.67 -12.62
N ASP A 249 23.55 1.68 -12.97
CA ASP A 249 24.38 0.52 -13.30
C ASP A 249 25.34 0.12 -12.16
N PHE A 250 25.00 0.47 -10.91
CA PHE A 250 25.85 0.16 -9.76
C PHE A 250 26.04 -1.36 -9.59
N THR A 251 27.19 -1.73 -9.02
CA THR A 251 27.49 -3.10 -8.60
C THR A 251 27.66 -3.12 -7.08
N LEU A 252 27.29 -4.22 -6.42
CA LEU A 252 27.44 -4.38 -4.96
C LEU A 252 28.83 -4.00 -4.42
N PRO A 253 29.96 -4.46 -5.00
CA PRO A 253 31.28 -4.09 -4.49
C PRO A 253 31.56 -2.58 -4.55
N ARG A 254 31.11 -1.91 -5.62
CA ARG A 254 31.25 -0.45 -5.77
C ARG A 254 30.38 0.29 -4.75
N PHE A 255 29.16 -0.19 -4.52
CA PHE A 255 28.26 0.38 -3.53
C PHE A 255 28.83 0.23 -2.11
N TYR A 256 29.37 -0.93 -1.74
CA TYR A 256 30.02 -1.11 -0.44
C TYR A 256 31.25 -0.22 -0.26
N ALA A 257 32.11 -0.15 -1.29
CA ALA A 257 33.27 0.73 -1.27
C ALA A 257 32.84 2.19 -1.08
N PHE A 258 31.78 2.62 -1.77
CA PHE A 258 31.20 3.95 -1.61
C PHE A 258 30.69 4.20 -0.17
N LEU A 259 29.91 3.28 0.41
CA LEU A 259 29.42 3.40 1.78
C LEU A 259 30.55 3.40 2.82
N GLN A 260 31.63 2.64 2.60
CA GLN A 260 32.78 2.61 3.51
C GLN A 260 33.60 3.90 3.40
N GLN A 261 33.86 4.37 2.19
CA GLN A 261 34.63 5.58 1.94
C GLN A 261 33.93 6.83 2.49
N ASN A 262 32.59 6.86 2.44
CA ASN A 262 31.79 8.03 2.80
C ASN A 262 31.06 7.89 4.14
N ASP A 263 31.37 6.89 4.98
CA ASP A 263 30.63 6.63 6.24
C ASP A 263 30.53 7.89 7.13
N ALA A 264 31.62 8.65 7.28
CA ALA A 264 31.61 9.89 8.06
C ALA A 264 30.72 10.99 7.45
N ALA A 265 30.69 11.11 6.12
CA ALA A 265 29.85 12.07 5.42
C ALA A 265 28.36 11.70 5.53
N ILE A 266 28.04 10.42 5.35
CA ILE A 266 26.69 9.85 5.50
C ILE A 266 26.16 10.10 6.92
N GLN A 267 26.97 9.80 7.95
CA GLN A 267 26.59 10.04 9.35
C GLN A 267 26.39 11.53 9.67
N LYS A 268 27.22 12.40 9.07
CA LYS A 268 27.08 13.85 9.24
C LYS A 268 25.79 14.35 8.61
N GLU A 269 25.49 13.94 7.37
CA GLU A 269 24.28 14.33 6.64
C GLU A 269 23.02 13.86 7.38
N ARG A 270 23.00 12.60 7.83
CA ARG A 270 21.90 12.05 8.63
C ARG A 270 21.61 12.90 9.86
N LYS A 271 22.64 13.20 10.67
CA LYS A 271 22.49 14.03 11.87
C LYS A 271 22.00 15.44 11.53
N GLN A 272 22.45 16.00 10.41
CA GLN A 272 22.01 17.33 9.97
C GLN A 272 20.52 17.32 9.62
N VAL A 273 20.05 16.34 8.85
CA VAL A 273 18.63 16.19 8.48
C VAL A 273 17.76 15.92 9.70
N GLU A 274 18.17 15.01 10.58
CA GLU A 274 17.45 14.73 11.84
C GLU A 274 17.35 16.00 12.70
N SER A 275 18.45 16.75 12.85
CA SER A 275 18.44 17.99 13.63
C SER A 275 17.58 19.09 12.99
N PHE A 276 17.56 19.15 11.66
CA PHE A 276 16.77 20.12 10.90
C PHE A 276 15.28 19.80 11.01
N ALA A 277 14.89 18.54 10.79
CA ALA A 277 13.51 18.07 10.94
C ALA A 277 13.01 18.30 12.38
N HIS A 278 13.81 17.92 13.39
CA HIS A 278 13.47 18.15 14.79
C HIS A 278 13.26 19.63 15.11
N ARG A 279 14.08 20.51 14.53
CA ARG A 279 13.96 21.96 14.71
C ARG A 279 12.69 22.52 14.08
N VAL A 280 12.35 22.09 12.86
CA VAL A 280 11.11 22.49 12.17
C VAL A 280 9.90 22.03 12.98
N GLU A 281 9.85 20.76 13.38
CA GLU A 281 8.76 20.19 14.19
C GLU A 281 8.59 20.90 15.54
N THR A 282 9.70 21.23 16.21
CA THR A 282 9.65 21.98 17.48
C THR A 282 9.03 23.35 17.27
N LEU A 283 9.44 24.08 16.23
CA LEU A 283 8.88 25.40 15.92
C LEU A 283 7.39 25.32 15.57
N ILE A 284 6.99 24.35 14.73
CA ILE A 284 5.58 24.13 14.36
C ILE A 284 4.77 23.83 15.63
N SER A 285 5.22 22.87 16.45
CA SER A 285 4.54 22.48 17.68
C SER A 285 4.37 23.65 18.66
N GLU A 286 5.39 24.48 18.84
CA GLU A 286 5.34 25.67 19.70
C GLU A 286 4.39 26.74 19.16
N ILE A 287 4.39 26.99 17.83
CA ILE A 287 3.46 27.92 17.19
C ILE A 287 2.02 27.40 17.31
N CYS A 288 1.78 26.11 17.04
CA CYS A 288 0.47 25.48 17.15
C CYS A 288 -0.10 25.60 18.56
N ARG A 289 0.71 25.29 19.57
CA ARG A 289 0.32 25.42 20.98
C ARG A 289 0.00 26.85 21.37
N ASP A 290 0.86 27.81 21.00
CA ASP A 290 0.75 29.18 21.50
C ASP A 290 -0.31 30.01 20.73
N LEU A 291 -0.63 29.66 19.48
CA LEU A 291 -1.68 30.30 18.67
C LEU A 291 -3.01 29.52 18.62
N GLU A 292 -3.09 28.36 19.26
CA GLU A 292 -4.23 27.43 19.18
C GLU A 292 -4.59 27.09 17.71
N VAL A 293 -3.59 26.91 16.85
CA VAL A 293 -3.81 26.50 15.45
C VAL A 293 -3.64 24.98 15.33
N ASP A 294 -4.42 24.37 14.44
CA ASP A 294 -4.39 22.90 14.26
C ASP A 294 -3.05 22.44 13.67
N ASP A 295 -2.51 23.18 12.69
CA ASP A 295 -1.21 22.89 12.07
C ASP A 295 -0.62 24.10 11.32
N VAL A 296 0.69 24.04 11.00
CA VAL A 296 1.40 24.95 10.09
C VAL A 296 1.87 24.19 8.85
N LEU A 297 1.18 24.41 7.74
CA LEU A 297 1.46 23.80 6.45
C LEU A 297 2.67 24.48 5.78
N ILE A 298 3.47 23.74 5.03
CA ILE A 298 4.59 24.27 4.27
C ILE A 298 4.43 23.84 2.81
N SER A 299 4.31 24.82 1.91
CA SER A 299 4.14 24.59 0.46
C SER A 299 5.30 25.17 -0.35
N CYS A 300 6.45 25.35 0.30
CA CYS A 300 7.71 25.80 -0.30
C CYS A 300 8.88 24.99 0.28
N SER A 301 10.12 25.31 -0.11
CA SER A 301 11.27 24.59 0.46
C SER A 301 11.37 24.83 1.97
N HIS A 302 11.50 23.76 2.74
CA HIS A 302 11.63 23.81 4.21
C HIS A 302 12.77 24.73 4.67
N LYS A 303 13.88 24.78 3.90
CA LYS A 303 15.00 25.68 4.17
C LYS A 303 14.59 27.15 4.11
N SER A 304 13.73 27.51 3.18
CA SER A 304 13.21 28.88 3.04
C SER A 304 12.15 29.17 4.10
N ALA A 305 11.29 28.18 4.40
CA ALA A 305 10.26 28.29 5.42
C ALA A 305 10.83 28.47 6.84
N LEU A 306 12.01 27.91 7.14
CA LEU A 306 12.61 27.97 8.47
C LEU A 306 12.75 29.41 9.01
N ASN A 307 13.18 30.35 8.17
CA ASN A 307 13.31 31.76 8.59
C ASN A 307 11.94 32.38 8.94
N CYS A 308 10.91 32.04 8.17
CA CYS A 308 9.54 32.47 8.43
C CYS A 308 9.00 31.83 9.72
N LEU A 309 9.21 30.53 9.94
CA LEU A 309 8.84 29.84 11.19
C LEU A 309 9.49 30.49 12.41
N GLU A 310 10.79 30.77 12.34
CA GLU A 310 11.48 31.47 13.42
C GLU A 310 10.92 32.88 13.66
N LEU A 311 10.59 33.62 12.60
CA LEU A 311 9.97 34.94 12.71
C LEU A 311 8.61 34.87 13.39
N LEU A 312 7.75 33.93 12.96
CA LEU A 312 6.42 33.71 13.53
C LEU A 312 6.52 33.29 15.00
N HIS A 313 7.41 32.36 15.33
CA HIS A 313 7.65 31.92 16.70
C HIS A 313 8.14 33.06 17.61
N ARG A 314 9.09 33.88 17.14
CA ARG A 314 9.58 35.06 17.89
C ARG A 314 8.48 36.08 18.16
N ASN A 315 7.53 36.24 17.23
CA ASN A 315 6.47 37.25 17.28
C ASN A 315 5.07 36.68 17.62
N ARG A 316 5.00 35.46 18.14
CA ARG A 316 3.74 34.76 18.43
C ARG A 316 2.75 35.54 19.29
N LEU A 317 3.23 36.29 20.28
CA LEU A 317 2.38 37.16 21.10
C LEU A 317 1.73 38.28 20.28
N THR A 318 2.47 38.85 19.32
CA THR A 318 1.95 39.88 18.42
C THR A 318 0.92 39.31 17.45
N LEU A 319 1.15 38.09 16.94
CA LEU A 319 0.20 37.35 16.10
C LEU A 319 -1.12 37.13 16.86
N ALA A 320 -1.03 36.61 18.09
CA ALA A 320 -2.18 36.41 18.99
C ALA A 320 -2.95 37.71 19.26
N GLN A 321 -2.26 38.82 19.56
CA GLN A 321 -2.88 40.13 19.78
C GLN A 321 -3.63 40.68 18.56
N HIS A 322 -3.22 40.29 17.35
CA HIS A 322 -3.89 40.67 16.11
C HIS A 322 -5.01 39.71 15.70
N GLY A 323 -5.27 38.67 16.49
CA GLY A 323 -6.34 37.69 16.26
C GLY A 323 -5.94 36.54 15.35
N VAL A 324 -4.64 36.36 15.05
CA VAL A 324 -4.13 35.20 14.28
C VAL A 324 -4.08 33.99 15.21
N GLN A 325 -5.25 33.43 15.47
CA GLN A 325 -5.47 32.26 16.31
C GLN A 325 -6.55 31.38 15.69
N ARG A 326 -6.52 30.06 15.96
CA ARG A 326 -7.55 29.11 15.50
C ARG A 326 -7.77 29.07 13.99
N VAL A 327 -6.72 29.36 13.24
CA VAL A 327 -6.66 29.29 11.78
C VAL A 327 -5.34 28.68 11.37
N SER A 328 -5.37 27.62 10.56
CA SER A 328 -4.15 27.03 10.02
C SER A 328 -3.38 28.04 9.18
N LEU A 329 -2.07 28.04 9.36
CA LEU A 329 -1.14 28.87 8.60
C LEU A 329 -0.46 28.01 7.54
N GLU A 330 -0.29 28.55 6.34
CA GLU A 330 0.49 27.92 5.29
C GLU A 330 1.67 28.82 4.92
N ILE A 331 2.88 28.27 4.88
CA ILE A 331 4.07 29.01 4.44
C ILE A 331 4.28 28.74 2.95
N GLY A 332 3.99 29.75 2.15
CA GLY A 332 4.01 29.69 0.70
C GLY A 332 4.95 30.71 0.05
N THR A 333 4.81 30.87 -1.26
CA THR A 333 5.59 31.85 -2.04
C THR A 333 4.95 33.24 -2.04
N LYS A 334 3.63 33.34 -1.84
CA LYS A 334 2.86 34.58 -1.93
C LYS A 334 1.84 34.67 -0.80
N PHE A 335 1.41 35.88 -0.52
CA PHE A 335 0.32 36.14 0.41
C PHE A 335 -1.02 35.87 -0.29
N SER A 336 -1.84 35.02 0.31
CA SER A 336 -3.21 34.77 -0.12
C SER A 336 -4.04 34.18 1.02
N LEU A 337 -5.36 34.18 0.84
CA LEU A 337 -6.34 33.57 1.74
C LEU A 337 -7.06 32.49 0.94
N ARG A 338 -7.09 31.25 1.44
CA ARG A 338 -7.83 30.16 0.79
C ARG A 338 -9.30 30.20 1.20
N ALA A 339 -10.19 29.77 0.31
CA ALA A 339 -11.63 29.73 0.58
C ALA A 339 -12.00 28.77 1.73
N ASN A 340 -11.15 27.78 2.03
CA ASN A 340 -11.31 26.88 3.18
C ASN A 340 -10.85 27.48 4.53
N GLY A 341 -10.47 28.77 4.57
CA GLY A 341 -10.09 29.45 5.79
C GLY A 341 -8.59 29.43 6.11
N VAL A 342 -7.75 28.74 5.33
CA VAL A 342 -6.29 28.71 5.54
C VAL A 342 -5.64 30.03 5.09
N VAL A 343 -4.72 30.54 5.90
CA VAL A 343 -4.01 31.81 5.64
C VAL A 343 -2.60 31.53 5.15
N ILE A 344 -2.25 32.01 3.95
CA ILE A 344 -0.92 31.82 3.36
C ILE A 344 0.01 32.99 3.69
N VAL A 345 1.15 32.67 4.28
CA VAL A 345 2.23 33.57 4.68
C VAL A 345 3.42 33.38 3.72
N PRO A 346 3.91 34.43 3.05
CA PRO A 346 5.14 34.38 2.27
C PRO A 346 6.35 33.93 3.09
N HIS A 347 7.17 33.02 2.56
CA HIS A 347 8.40 32.56 3.22
C HIS A 347 9.49 33.65 3.33
N ASP A 348 9.48 34.66 2.45
CA ASP A 348 10.46 35.77 2.41
C ASP A 348 10.06 36.95 3.34
N MET A 349 9.25 36.66 4.36
CA MET A 349 8.74 37.64 5.28
C MET A 349 9.81 38.11 6.28
N ASP A 350 9.88 39.42 6.47
CA ASP A 350 10.62 40.06 7.56
C ASP A 350 9.64 40.72 8.54
N TYR A 351 10.14 41.28 9.64
CA TYR A 351 9.29 41.92 10.65
C TYR A 351 8.46 43.08 10.08
N THR A 352 9.02 43.88 9.16
CA THR A 352 8.31 45.02 8.57
C THR A 352 7.18 44.55 7.66
N LYS A 353 7.44 43.58 6.79
CA LYS A 353 6.46 42.93 5.93
C LYS A 353 5.38 42.24 6.77
N MET A 354 5.74 41.58 7.88
CA MET A 354 4.80 40.94 8.80
C MET A 354 3.83 41.96 9.41
N THR A 355 4.32 43.11 9.88
CA THR A 355 3.41 44.14 10.43
C THR A 355 2.48 44.73 9.37
N ALA A 356 2.94 44.90 8.13
CA ALA A 356 2.09 45.33 7.03
C ALA A 356 1.04 44.27 6.69
N TRP A 357 1.46 43.01 6.60
CA TRP A 357 0.61 41.85 6.38
C TRP A 357 -0.48 41.72 7.46
N LEU A 358 -0.13 41.86 8.75
CA LEU A 358 -1.09 41.81 9.85
C LEU A 358 -2.18 42.87 9.74
N ARG A 359 -1.85 44.09 9.28
CA ARG A 359 -2.85 45.15 9.08
C ARG A 359 -3.85 44.79 7.98
N VAL A 360 -3.39 44.14 6.92
CA VAL A 360 -4.23 43.70 5.79
C VAL A 360 -5.09 42.51 6.16
N VAL A 361 -4.55 41.57 6.92
CA VAL A 361 -5.22 40.31 7.27
C VAL A 361 -6.22 40.47 8.42
N LYS A 362 -5.92 41.33 9.41
CA LYS A 362 -6.74 41.54 10.61
C LYS A 362 -8.26 41.65 10.34
N PRO A 363 -8.76 42.48 9.40
CA PRO A 363 -10.20 42.56 9.15
C PRO A 363 -10.80 41.28 8.56
N LYS A 364 -10.00 40.46 7.86
CA LYS A 364 -10.46 39.23 7.18
C LYS A 364 -10.37 37.97 8.06
N LEU A 365 -9.66 38.02 9.18
CA LEU A 365 -9.43 36.86 10.06
C LEU A 365 -10.72 36.24 10.61
N ALA A 366 -11.71 37.06 11.00
CA ALA A 366 -12.96 36.56 11.54
C ALA A 366 -13.75 35.74 10.51
N LEU A 367 -13.70 36.13 9.22
CA LEU A 367 -14.29 35.35 8.14
C LEU A 367 -13.51 34.05 7.92
N GLN A 368 -12.17 34.12 7.89
CA GLN A 368 -11.32 32.94 7.71
C GLN A 368 -11.50 31.91 8.83
N GLN A 369 -11.63 32.34 10.09
CA GLN A 369 -11.96 31.47 11.22
C GLN A 369 -13.29 30.74 11.03
N LYS A 370 -14.31 31.42 10.54
CA LYS A 370 -15.62 30.82 10.26
C LYS A 370 -15.54 29.82 9.10
N LEU A 371 -14.89 30.20 8.01
CA LEU A 371 -14.67 29.31 6.86
C LEU A 371 -13.87 28.07 7.26
N TYR A 372 -12.85 28.22 8.10
CA TYR A 372 -12.05 27.11 8.60
C TYR A 372 -12.89 26.16 9.45
N ALA A 373 -13.66 26.67 10.42
CA ALA A 373 -14.54 25.85 11.25
C ALA A 373 -15.59 25.10 10.42
N LEU A 374 -16.18 25.78 9.42
CA LEU A 374 -17.16 25.20 8.51
C LEU A 374 -16.54 24.11 7.63
N SER A 375 -15.35 24.37 7.07
CA SER A 375 -14.65 23.40 6.23
C SER A 375 -14.33 22.12 7.02
N LYS A 376 -13.91 22.25 8.28
CA LYS A 376 -13.66 21.13 9.18
C LYS A 376 -14.94 20.32 9.44
N GLN A 377 -16.05 21.01 9.75
CA GLN A 377 -17.34 20.35 9.96
C GLN A 377 -17.82 19.60 8.71
N MET A 378 -17.65 20.19 7.52
CA MET A 378 -18.03 19.57 6.26
C MET A 378 -17.15 18.36 5.94
N LEU A 379 -15.83 18.46 6.13
CA LEU A 379 -14.91 17.35 5.95
C LEU A 379 -15.21 16.19 6.91
N GLU A 380 -15.43 16.48 8.19
CA GLU A 380 -15.83 15.46 9.18
C GLU A 380 -17.15 14.78 8.77
N SER A 381 -18.13 15.56 8.33
CA SER A 381 -19.40 15.04 7.85
C SER A 381 -19.23 14.17 6.60
N THR A 382 -18.50 14.62 5.59
CA THR A 382 -18.22 13.85 4.37
C THR A 382 -17.53 12.54 4.70
N MET A 383 -16.44 12.58 5.49
CA MET A 383 -15.71 11.38 5.91
C MET A 383 -16.59 10.40 6.68
N TRP A 384 -17.49 10.89 7.53
CA TRP A 384 -18.45 10.05 8.23
C TRP A 384 -19.40 9.34 7.26
N HIS A 385 -20.02 10.06 6.32
CA HIS A 385 -20.93 9.45 5.33
C HIS A 385 -20.22 8.42 4.44
N LEU A 386 -19.01 8.72 3.97
CA LEU A 386 -18.22 7.78 3.15
C LEU A 386 -17.82 6.53 3.94
N LYS A 387 -17.51 6.67 5.24
CA LYS A 387 -17.21 5.53 6.11
C LYS A 387 -18.43 4.63 6.32
N GLU A 388 -19.60 5.22 6.54
CA GLU A 388 -20.85 4.45 6.66
C GLU A 388 -21.25 3.80 5.35
N PHE A 389 -21.07 4.48 4.21
CA PHE A 389 -21.24 3.87 2.90
C PHE A 389 -20.31 2.66 2.70
N ARG A 390 -19.02 2.81 3.05
CA ARG A 390 -18.05 1.72 2.98
C ARG A 390 -18.42 0.53 3.86
N SER A 391 -18.98 0.77 5.05
CA SER A 391 -19.36 -0.30 5.98
C SER A 391 -20.57 -1.10 5.49
N ILE A 392 -21.51 -0.43 4.82
CA ILE A 392 -22.76 -1.02 4.32
C ILE A 392 -22.57 -1.71 2.97
N VAL A 393 -21.92 -1.04 2.01
CA VAL A 393 -21.83 -1.47 0.60
C VAL A 393 -20.55 -2.25 0.30
N GLN A 394 -19.49 -2.04 1.08
CA GLN A 394 -18.18 -2.69 0.93
C GLN A 394 -17.58 -2.60 -0.50
N PRO A 395 -17.49 -1.39 -1.09
CA PRO A 395 -16.84 -1.22 -2.39
C PRO A 395 -15.33 -1.47 -2.31
N ALA A 396 -14.68 -1.69 -3.46
CA ALA A 396 -13.21 -1.77 -3.56
C ALA A 396 -12.55 -0.48 -3.06
N GLY A 397 -13.12 0.66 -3.47
CA GLY A 397 -12.57 1.98 -3.21
C GLY A 397 -13.64 3.07 -3.25
N ILE A 398 -13.35 4.18 -2.58
CA ILE A 398 -14.14 5.40 -2.69
C ILE A 398 -13.17 6.56 -2.79
N ASP A 399 -13.28 7.32 -3.87
CA ASP A 399 -12.47 8.50 -4.11
C ASP A 399 -13.38 9.73 -4.30
N ALA A 400 -13.41 10.55 -3.26
CA ALA A 400 -14.14 11.83 -3.26
C ALA A 400 -13.18 13.03 -3.36
N PHE A 401 -11.87 12.80 -3.53
CA PHE A 401 -10.86 13.82 -3.29
C PHE A 401 -9.98 14.15 -4.48
N ASP A 402 -9.92 13.30 -5.51
CA ASP A 402 -9.07 13.52 -6.68
C ASP A 402 -9.56 14.67 -7.59
N ASN A 403 -10.88 14.94 -7.63
CA ASN A 403 -11.44 16.00 -8.46
C ASN A 403 -11.59 17.34 -7.73
N ASP A 404 -11.30 18.43 -8.45
CA ASP A 404 -11.46 19.81 -7.97
C ASP A 404 -12.97 20.14 -7.80
N CYS A 405 -13.50 19.80 -6.63
CA CYS A 405 -14.88 20.08 -6.22
C CYS A 405 -14.89 20.81 -4.88
N THR A 406 -15.90 21.64 -4.65
CA THR A 406 -16.13 22.27 -3.36
C THR A 406 -16.46 21.24 -2.28
N TYR A 407 -16.26 21.60 -1.00
CA TYR A 407 -16.67 20.71 0.09
C TYR A 407 -18.18 20.47 0.13
N ALA A 408 -18.99 21.41 -0.34
CA ALA A 408 -20.44 21.28 -0.43
C ALA A 408 -20.84 20.18 -1.41
N GLU A 409 -20.25 20.19 -2.60
CA GLU A 409 -20.43 19.17 -3.64
C GLU A 409 -20.02 17.78 -3.15
N ARG A 410 -18.85 17.67 -2.54
CA ARG A 410 -18.36 16.40 -1.98
C ARG A 410 -19.26 15.88 -0.86
N GLN A 411 -19.75 16.76 0.00
CA GLN A 411 -20.66 16.38 1.07
C GLN A 411 -22.03 15.95 0.54
N LYS A 412 -22.56 16.65 -0.46
CA LYS A 412 -23.82 16.29 -1.13
C LYS A 412 -23.72 14.92 -1.77
N TRP A 413 -22.64 14.67 -2.50
CA TRP A 413 -22.33 13.39 -3.11
C TRP A 413 -22.23 12.26 -2.07
N ALA A 414 -21.48 12.46 -0.99
CA ALA A 414 -21.32 11.47 0.07
C ALA A 414 -22.64 11.16 0.79
N LYS A 415 -23.47 12.19 1.03
CA LYS A 415 -24.82 12.03 1.61
C LYS A 415 -25.73 11.20 0.70
N GLU A 416 -25.67 11.45 -0.61
CA GLU A 416 -26.49 10.71 -1.57
C GLU A 416 -26.06 9.25 -1.69
N LEU A 417 -24.75 8.97 -1.74
CA LEU A 417 -24.25 7.60 -1.68
C LEU A 417 -24.71 6.88 -0.41
N PHE A 418 -24.59 7.56 0.74
CA PHE A 418 -25.07 7.00 2.01
C PHE A 418 -26.58 6.75 2.01
N SER A 419 -27.39 7.64 1.41
CA SER A 419 -28.85 7.50 1.38
C SER A 419 -29.30 6.25 0.63
N VAL A 420 -28.59 5.87 -0.43
CA VAL A 420 -28.88 4.67 -1.24
C VAL A 420 -28.10 3.44 -0.84
N ALA A 421 -27.22 3.52 0.15
CA ALA A 421 -26.34 2.44 0.58
C ALA A 421 -27.10 1.14 0.88
N GLY A 422 -28.23 1.22 1.59
CA GLY A 422 -29.05 0.06 1.93
C GLY A 422 -29.68 -0.64 0.72
N SER A 423 -29.96 0.11 -0.35
CA SER A 423 -30.46 -0.45 -1.61
C SER A 423 -29.33 -1.11 -2.40
N LEU A 424 -28.15 -0.48 -2.43
CA LEU A 424 -26.97 -0.99 -3.14
C LEU A 424 -26.35 -2.22 -2.48
N ALA A 425 -26.51 -2.39 -1.17
CA ALA A 425 -25.96 -3.51 -0.39
C ALA A 425 -26.44 -4.90 -0.83
N GLN A 426 -27.45 -4.99 -1.70
CA GLN A 426 -27.95 -6.27 -2.24
C GLN A 426 -26.99 -6.89 -3.28
N TRP A 427 -26.08 -6.10 -3.83
CA TRP A 427 -25.10 -6.52 -4.83
C TRP A 427 -23.68 -6.42 -4.27
N ASP A 428 -22.76 -7.19 -4.86
CA ASP A 428 -21.35 -7.17 -4.48
C ASP A 428 -20.61 -6.10 -5.28
N TRP A 429 -20.00 -5.16 -4.56
CA TRP A 429 -19.23 -4.03 -5.11
C TRP A 429 -17.74 -4.13 -4.80
N SER A 430 -17.26 -5.25 -4.29
CA SER A 430 -15.88 -5.43 -3.82
C SER A 430 -14.80 -5.24 -4.89
N GLU A 431 -15.18 -5.27 -6.17
CA GLU A 431 -14.31 -4.97 -7.31
C GLU A 431 -14.46 -3.52 -7.80
N PHE A 432 -15.53 -2.81 -7.41
CA PHE A 432 -15.86 -1.48 -7.92
C PHE A 432 -15.31 -0.32 -7.08
N THR A 433 -14.76 0.67 -7.76
CA THR A 433 -14.37 1.96 -7.15
C THR A 433 -15.37 3.06 -7.51
N PHE A 434 -15.87 3.75 -6.48
CA PHE A 434 -16.77 4.90 -6.64
C PHE A 434 -15.97 6.18 -6.60
N SER A 435 -16.06 7.00 -7.65
CA SER A 435 -15.38 8.29 -7.73
C SER A 435 -16.37 9.43 -7.97
N ILE A 436 -16.07 10.62 -7.46
CA ILE A 436 -16.80 11.84 -7.80
C ILE A 436 -16.30 12.37 -9.14
N GLY A 437 -17.17 12.78 -10.06
CA GLY A 437 -16.75 13.30 -11.38
C GLY A 437 -17.87 13.29 -12.42
N PRO A 438 -17.59 13.49 -13.72
CA PRO A 438 -18.62 13.37 -14.75
C PRO A 438 -19.21 11.96 -14.75
N LEU A 439 -20.53 11.84 -15.03
CA LEU A 439 -21.21 10.55 -15.01
C LEU A 439 -20.57 9.58 -16.02
N ASP A 440 -19.92 8.54 -15.51
CA ASP A 440 -19.32 7.46 -16.29
C ASP A 440 -19.41 6.15 -15.50
N ILE A 441 -20.01 5.13 -16.09
CA ILE A 441 -20.19 3.82 -15.47
C ILE A 441 -19.52 2.79 -16.38
N ASN A 442 -18.33 2.36 -15.97
CA ASN A 442 -17.54 1.41 -16.71
C ASN A 442 -17.52 0.06 -15.98
N TRP A 443 -18.29 -0.89 -16.52
CA TRP A 443 -18.42 -2.23 -15.96
C TRP A 443 -17.19 -3.11 -16.19
N ASP A 444 -16.36 -2.80 -17.19
CA ASP A 444 -15.17 -3.58 -17.54
C ASP A 444 -13.97 -3.17 -16.65
N ASP A 445 -13.81 -1.87 -16.41
CA ASP A 445 -12.74 -1.32 -15.56
C ASP A 445 -13.13 -1.27 -14.07
N HIS A 446 -14.34 -1.72 -13.73
CA HIS A 446 -14.91 -1.67 -12.38
C HIS A 446 -14.87 -0.27 -11.75
N THR A 447 -15.20 0.76 -12.53
CA THR A 447 -15.21 2.15 -12.06
C THR A 447 -16.59 2.78 -12.24
N MET A 448 -17.03 3.52 -11.22
CA MET A 448 -18.28 4.25 -11.23
C MET A 448 -18.02 5.70 -10.83
N THR A 449 -17.93 6.57 -11.83
CA THR A 449 -17.77 8.01 -11.66
C THR A 449 -19.14 8.67 -11.66
N LEU A 450 -19.46 9.38 -10.58
CA LEU A 450 -20.79 9.95 -10.36
C LEU A 450 -20.69 11.46 -10.09
N PRO A 451 -21.59 12.28 -10.67
CA PRO A 451 -21.55 13.73 -10.49
C PRO A 451 -21.98 14.15 -9.08
N PRO A 452 -21.55 15.33 -8.60
CA PRO A 452 -21.89 15.77 -7.24
C PRO A 452 -23.39 15.90 -6.95
N ASP A 453 -24.20 16.10 -7.99
CA ASP A 453 -25.65 16.25 -7.96
C ASP A 453 -26.41 14.99 -8.40
N VAL A 454 -25.76 13.82 -8.31
CA VAL A 454 -26.34 12.56 -8.75
C VAL A 454 -27.69 12.25 -8.09
N ASP A 455 -28.62 11.68 -8.86
CA ASP A 455 -29.87 11.10 -8.35
C ASP A 455 -29.62 9.66 -7.95
N GLY A 456 -29.47 9.39 -6.65
CA GLY A 456 -29.22 8.06 -6.12
C GLY A 456 -30.36 7.08 -6.46
N ALA A 457 -31.62 7.54 -6.44
CA ALA A 457 -32.75 6.69 -6.85
C ALA A 457 -32.71 6.37 -8.35
N GLY A 458 -32.17 7.27 -9.16
CA GLY A 458 -31.83 7.03 -10.56
C GLY A 458 -30.80 5.90 -10.73
N ILE A 459 -29.71 5.94 -9.95
CA ILE A 459 -28.67 4.89 -9.98
C ILE A 459 -29.24 3.53 -9.59
N VAL A 460 -30.01 3.46 -8.50
CA VAL A 460 -30.61 2.19 -8.05
C VAL A 460 -31.50 1.60 -9.14
N ARG A 461 -32.36 2.41 -9.77
CA ARG A 461 -33.20 1.96 -10.89
C ARG A 461 -32.39 1.48 -12.08
N TYR A 462 -31.28 2.14 -12.40
CA TYR A 462 -30.38 1.71 -13.45
C TYR A 462 -29.77 0.33 -13.13
N ILE A 463 -29.27 0.12 -11.92
CA ILE A 463 -28.68 -1.16 -11.49
C ILE A 463 -29.73 -2.28 -11.46
N GLU A 464 -30.94 -1.99 -10.98
CA GLU A 464 -32.07 -2.92 -11.03
C GLU A 464 -32.37 -3.34 -12.48
N SER A 465 -32.31 -2.40 -13.43
CA SER A 465 -32.50 -2.70 -14.86
C SER A 465 -31.40 -3.60 -15.43
N VAL A 466 -30.13 -3.35 -15.06
CA VAL A 466 -28.98 -4.20 -15.45
C VAL A 466 -29.17 -5.62 -14.93
N HIS A 467 -29.56 -5.76 -13.67
CA HIS A 467 -29.81 -7.07 -13.08
C HIS A 467 -31.04 -7.77 -13.68
N ALA A 468 -32.10 -7.02 -13.99
CA ALA A 468 -33.27 -7.55 -14.70
C ALA A 468 -32.89 -8.08 -16.09
N SER A 469 -32.12 -7.32 -16.87
CA SER A 469 -31.59 -7.75 -18.17
C SER A 469 -30.67 -8.98 -18.06
N ALA A 470 -29.83 -9.06 -17.02
CA ALA A 470 -28.99 -10.23 -16.79
C ALA A 470 -29.83 -11.50 -16.47
N LYS A 471 -30.89 -11.34 -15.66
CA LYS A 471 -31.82 -12.43 -15.34
C LYS A 471 -32.60 -12.91 -16.56
N GLU A 472 -33.03 -11.98 -17.42
CA GLU A 472 -33.69 -12.30 -18.69
C GLU A 472 -32.76 -13.06 -19.64
N ARG A 473 -31.52 -12.57 -19.84
CA ARG A 473 -30.50 -13.28 -20.64
C ARG A 473 -30.25 -14.70 -20.13
N LYS A 474 -30.17 -14.88 -18.80
CA LYS A 474 -29.99 -16.21 -18.20
C LYS A 474 -31.20 -17.12 -18.42
N ARG A 475 -32.42 -16.58 -18.35
CA ARG A 475 -33.66 -17.33 -18.64
C ARG A 475 -33.72 -17.77 -20.09
N ASP A 476 -33.39 -16.87 -21.02
CA ASP A 476 -33.36 -17.18 -22.45
C ASP A 476 -32.30 -18.23 -22.78
N GLN A 477 -31.14 -18.16 -22.13
CA GLN A 477 -30.11 -19.19 -22.27
C GLN A 477 -30.60 -20.55 -21.76
N GLN A 478 -31.25 -20.60 -20.60
CA GLN A 478 -31.82 -21.84 -20.06
C GLN A 478 -32.90 -22.44 -20.96
N LEU A 479 -33.74 -21.59 -21.59
CA LEU A 479 -34.74 -22.03 -22.55
C LEU A 479 -34.09 -22.59 -23.82
N LYS A 480 -33.05 -21.94 -24.34
CA LYS A 480 -32.26 -22.44 -25.48
C LYS A 480 -31.57 -23.76 -25.16
N ASP A 481 -30.94 -23.87 -24.00
CA ASP A 481 -30.26 -25.11 -23.57
C ASP A 481 -31.27 -26.26 -23.39
N SER A 482 -32.46 -25.96 -22.87
CA SER A 482 -33.54 -26.94 -22.71
C SER A 482 -34.12 -27.38 -24.07
N ALA A 483 -34.29 -26.45 -25.02
CA ALA A 483 -34.73 -26.76 -26.38
C ALA A 483 -33.70 -27.65 -27.10
N MET A 484 -32.42 -27.30 -27.02
CA MET A 484 -31.32 -28.10 -27.58
C MET A 484 -31.22 -29.48 -26.92
N ALA A 485 -31.44 -29.59 -25.60
CA ALA A 485 -31.46 -30.87 -24.90
C ALA A 485 -32.62 -31.76 -25.36
N LYS A 486 -33.80 -31.17 -25.55
CA LYS A 486 -34.99 -31.90 -26.05
C LYS A 486 -34.79 -32.36 -27.51
N GLU A 487 -34.25 -31.52 -28.37
CA GLU A 487 -33.90 -31.89 -29.75
C GLU A 487 -32.88 -33.04 -29.77
N LYS A 488 -31.89 -33.01 -28.87
CA LYS A 488 -30.88 -34.08 -28.75
C LYS A 488 -31.48 -35.38 -28.21
N GLU A 489 -32.45 -35.32 -27.31
CA GLU A 489 -33.18 -36.49 -26.81
C GLU A 489 -34.11 -37.08 -27.89
N GLU A 490 -34.79 -36.23 -28.67
CA GLU A 490 -35.58 -36.63 -29.84
C GLU A 490 -34.69 -37.26 -30.93
N HIS A 491 -33.49 -36.72 -31.18
CA HIS A 491 -32.54 -37.30 -32.12
C HIS A 491 -32.01 -38.67 -31.65
N MET A 492 -31.67 -38.82 -30.36
CA MET A 492 -31.24 -40.12 -29.81
C MET A 492 -32.36 -41.16 -29.81
N THR A 493 -33.61 -40.76 -29.56
CA THR A 493 -34.76 -41.68 -29.65
C THR A 493 -35.09 -42.06 -31.10
N LEU A 494 -34.84 -41.18 -32.08
CA LEU A 494 -34.91 -41.49 -33.50
C LEU A 494 -33.79 -42.44 -33.95
N GLU A 495 -32.55 -42.23 -33.51
CA GLU A 495 -31.41 -43.14 -33.77
C GLU A 495 -31.63 -44.52 -33.15
N GLN A 496 -32.21 -44.61 -31.95
CA GLN A 496 -32.56 -45.91 -31.34
C GLN A 496 -33.73 -46.62 -32.03
N ARG A 497 -34.60 -45.88 -32.74
CA ARG A 497 -35.73 -46.46 -33.49
C ARG A 497 -35.35 -46.97 -34.89
N ASN A 498 -34.21 -46.58 -35.45
CA ASN A 498 -33.78 -46.95 -36.80
C ASN A 498 -32.32 -47.44 -36.86
N PRO A 499 -32.05 -48.73 -36.56
CA PRO A 499 -30.70 -49.29 -36.68
C PRO A 499 -30.25 -49.55 -38.13
N SER A 500 -31.11 -49.35 -39.14
CA SER A 500 -30.81 -49.75 -40.53
C SER A 500 -30.12 -48.68 -41.39
N SER A 501 -29.87 -47.47 -40.88
CA SER A 501 -29.32 -46.37 -41.68
C SER A 501 -27.79 -46.35 -41.82
N ALA A 502 -27.07 -47.26 -41.15
CA ALA A 502 -25.59 -47.28 -41.20
C ALA A 502 -25.02 -48.02 -42.42
N PHE A 503 -25.85 -48.57 -43.31
CA PHE A 503 -25.40 -49.45 -44.40
C PHE A 503 -25.40 -48.80 -45.80
N GLU A 504 -26.04 -47.65 -46.00
CA GLU A 504 -26.18 -47.04 -47.34
C GLU A 504 -25.17 -45.94 -47.69
N GLU A 505 -24.40 -45.42 -46.72
CA GLU A 505 -23.44 -44.33 -46.99
C GLU A 505 -22.13 -44.77 -47.65
N HIS A 506 -21.87 -46.09 -47.77
CA HIS A 506 -20.58 -46.59 -48.27
C HIS A 506 -20.52 -46.86 -49.78
N LEU A 507 -21.60 -46.65 -50.55
CA LEU A 507 -21.71 -47.08 -51.95
C LEU A 507 -21.83 -45.96 -53.00
N SER A 508 -21.80 -44.68 -52.61
CA SER A 508 -22.05 -43.56 -53.54
C SER A 508 -20.82 -42.70 -53.87
N GLN A 509 -19.60 -43.14 -53.55
CA GLN A 509 -18.36 -42.45 -53.93
C GLN A 509 -17.59 -43.23 -55.01
N GLU A 510 -18.16 -43.40 -56.21
CA GLU A 510 -17.38 -43.69 -57.41
C GLU A 510 -18.22 -43.32 -58.65
N PHE A 511 -17.62 -42.54 -59.56
CA PHE A 511 -18.12 -42.04 -60.87
C PHE A 511 -18.93 -40.72 -60.92
N PRO A 512 -18.27 -39.58 -61.20
CA PRO A 512 -18.88 -38.42 -61.82
C PRO A 512 -18.41 -38.28 -63.27
N GLU A 513 -19.31 -38.31 -64.27
CA GLU A 513 -19.29 -37.47 -65.47
C GLU A 513 -20.38 -37.84 -66.49
N LEU A 514 -20.78 -36.83 -67.27
CA LEU A 514 -21.66 -36.81 -68.46
C LEU A 514 -23.18 -36.67 -68.21
N ASN A 515 -23.68 -35.43 -68.27
CA ASN A 515 -24.30 -34.91 -69.50
C ASN A 515 -24.82 -33.47 -69.32
N GLY A 516 -24.44 -32.60 -70.25
CA GLY A 516 -25.07 -31.31 -70.46
C GLY A 516 -26.29 -31.43 -71.36
N GLY A 517 -27.35 -30.69 -71.04
CA GLY A 517 -28.56 -30.57 -71.88
C GLY A 517 -29.35 -29.31 -71.53
N LYS A 518 -29.39 -28.38 -72.48
CA LYS A 518 -30.17 -27.12 -72.46
C LYS A 518 -31.68 -27.36 -72.37
N ARG A 519 -32.42 -26.48 -71.66
CA ARG A 519 -33.52 -25.62 -72.18
C ARG A 519 -34.32 -24.95 -71.04
N ASP A 520 -34.38 -23.61 -71.14
CA ASP A 520 -35.52 -22.69 -71.11
C ASP A 520 -36.70 -22.85 -70.11
N ASP A 521 -37.00 -21.68 -69.52
CA ASP A 521 -38.29 -21.10 -69.11
C ASP A 521 -38.90 -21.32 -67.70
N GLU A 522 -39.16 -20.14 -67.11
CA GLU A 522 -40.25 -19.74 -66.21
C GLU A 522 -40.27 -20.10 -64.70
N GLN A 523 -39.96 -19.04 -63.93
CA GLN A 523 -40.79 -18.44 -62.87
C GLN A 523 -40.88 -19.04 -61.44
N HIS A 524 -40.46 -18.16 -60.51
CA HIS A 524 -41.06 -17.79 -59.21
C HIS A 524 -40.70 -18.53 -57.89
N HIS A 525 -40.30 -17.66 -56.93
CA HIS A 525 -40.34 -17.73 -55.46
C HIS A 525 -39.21 -18.43 -54.69
N SER A 526 -38.29 -17.61 -54.15
CA SER A 526 -37.89 -17.62 -52.71
C SER A 526 -36.59 -16.80 -52.49
N ALA A 527 -36.73 -15.51 -52.23
CA ALA A 527 -35.64 -14.67 -51.72
C ALA A 527 -36.21 -13.57 -50.81
N ASP A 528 -36.80 -13.96 -49.66
CA ASP A 528 -37.38 -13.04 -48.67
C ASP A 528 -37.05 -13.46 -47.22
N ALA A 529 -35.78 -13.74 -46.92
CA ALA A 529 -35.37 -14.01 -45.53
C ALA A 529 -34.10 -13.28 -45.06
N ALA A 530 -33.30 -12.68 -45.96
CA ALA A 530 -32.05 -12.02 -45.57
C ALA A 530 -32.14 -10.50 -45.41
N THR A 531 -33.24 -9.86 -45.81
CA THR A 531 -33.35 -8.39 -45.84
C THR A 531 -34.11 -7.80 -44.64
N ALA A 532 -34.69 -8.63 -43.76
CA ALA A 532 -35.50 -8.18 -42.63
C ALA A 532 -34.69 -7.90 -41.34
N GLN A 533 -33.47 -8.43 -41.20
CA GLN A 533 -32.68 -8.26 -39.98
C GLN A 533 -31.84 -6.97 -39.95
N GLN A 534 -31.48 -6.42 -41.11
CA GLN A 534 -30.68 -5.18 -41.19
C GLN A 534 -31.52 -3.90 -41.02
N ALA A 535 -32.83 -3.95 -41.30
CA ALA A 535 -33.72 -2.79 -41.24
C ALA A 535 -34.25 -2.48 -39.82
N SER A 536 -34.16 -3.44 -38.89
CA SER A 536 -34.59 -3.24 -37.48
C SER A 536 -33.57 -2.47 -36.64
N LEU A 537 -32.29 -2.49 -37.00
CA LEU A 537 -31.21 -1.85 -36.22
C LEU A 537 -31.07 -0.35 -36.52
N ASN A 538 -31.50 0.11 -37.71
CA ASN A 538 -31.38 1.52 -38.09
C ASN A 538 -32.62 2.38 -37.73
N ALA A 539 -33.73 1.76 -37.29
CA ALA A 539 -34.96 2.50 -36.96
C ALA A 539 -35.05 2.95 -35.49
N HIS A 540 -34.15 2.52 -34.59
CA HIS A 540 -34.21 2.86 -33.17
C HIS A 540 -33.32 4.06 -32.77
N ALA A 541 -32.35 4.44 -33.60
CA ALA A 541 -31.47 5.59 -33.36
C ALA A 541 -32.10 6.95 -33.70
N ASP A 542 -33.13 6.98 -34.56
CA ASP A 542 -33.74 8.23 -35.06
C ASP A 542 -34.93 8.75 -34.23
N ALA A 543 -35.31 8.04 -33.15
CA ALA A 543 -36.44 8.43 -32.30
C ALA A 543 -36.06 9.31 -31.09
N LEU A 544 -34.77 9.51 -30.80
CA LEU A 544 -34.30 10.31 -29.65
C LEU A 544 -33.86 11.75 -30.00
N ALA A 545 -33.87 12.15 -31.28
CA ALA A 545 -33.44 13.49 -31.72
C ALA A 545 -34.60 14.47 -32.05
N LYS A 546 -35.85 14.14 -31.69
CA LYS A 546 -37.05 14.90 -32.10
C LYS A 546 -37.95 15.40 -30.95
N TYR A 547 -37.36 15.89 -29.87
CA TYR A 547 -38.06 16.82 -28.96
C TYR A 547 -37.10 17.92 -28.50
N GLY A 548 -37.21 19.09 -29.14
CA GLY A 548 -36.40 20.26 -28.81
C GLY A 548 -36.39 21.36 -29.86
N GLY A 549 -37.53 21.65 -30.51
CA GLY A 549 -37.74 22.99 -31.07
C GLY A 549 -37.96 23.97 -29.91
N GLY A 550 -37.61 25.24 -29.95
CA GLY A 550 -37.06 26.12 -30.97
C GLY A 550 -37.38 27.54 -30.51
N SER A 551 -36.43 28.47 -30.60
CA SER A 551 -36.75 29.91 -30.59
C SER A 551 -35.68 30.70 -31.34
N ARG A 552 -36.19 31.53 -32.25
CA ARG A 552 -35.50 32.29 -33.30
C ARG A 552 -34.75 33.49 -32.71
N SER A 553 -33.61 33.86 -33.31
CA SER A 553 -33.47 35.20 -33.90
C SER A 553 -32.19 35.40 -34.74
N ARG A 554 -32.45 35.77 -36.01
CA ARG A 554 -31.77 36.75 -36.87
C ARG A 554 -30.29 36.57 -37.28
N GLN A 555 -30.15 36.07 -38.52
CA GLN A 555 -29.04 36.28 -39.44
C GLN A 555 -28.73 37.78 -39.67
N GLN A 556 -27.44 38.13 -39.68
CA GLN A 556 -26.87 39.08 -40.64
C GLN A 556 -25.54 38.53 -41.15
N GLN A 557 -25.39 38.54 -42.47
CA GLN A 557 -24.21 38.17 -43.25
C GLN A 557 -23.27 39.39 -43.45
N PRO A 558 -22.05 39.19 -44.02
CA PRO A 558 -20.83 39.87 -43.62
C PRO A 558 -20.47 41.09 -44.49
N THR A 559 -19.56 41.90 -43.97
CA THR A 559 -18.80 42.89 -44.75
C THR A 559 -17.30 42.64 -44.59
N GLN A 560 -16.60 42.50 -45.72
CA GLN A 560 -15.15 42.66 -45.82
C GLN A 560 -14.75 44.11 -45.48
N PRO A 561 -13.46 44.36 -45.16
CA PRO A 561 -12.66 45.07 -46.17
C PRO A 561 -11.17 44.69 -46.26
N GLN A 562 -10.71 44.73 -47.52
CA GLN A 562 -9.47 45.34 -48.07
C GLN A 562 -8.06 44.98 -47.53
N GLN A 563 -7.29 44.41 -48.47
CA GLN A 563 -5.83 44.46 -48.61
C GLN A 563 -5.25 45.88 -48.59
N TRP A 564 -4.03 46.05 -48.06
CA TRP A 564 -2.92 46.83 -48.64
C TRP A 564 -1.58 46.21 -48.17
N GLY A 565 -0.51 46.39 -48.97
CA GLY A 565 0.75 45.60 -49.03
C GLY A 565 1.63 45.64 -47.78
N GLY A 566 2.72 44.87 -47.66
CA GLY A 566 3.66 44.35 -48.64
C GLY A 566 5.06 44.52 -48.03
N GLY A 567 5.82 43.43 -47.87
CA GLY A 567 7.15 43.46 -47.28
C GLY A 567 7.76 42.06 -47.19
N ASP A 568 8.50 41.68 -48.23
CA ASP A 568 9.22 40.41 -48.32
C ASP A 568 10.35 40.31 -47.28
N ILE A 569 10.30 39.28 -46.44
CA ILE A 569 11.44 38.79 -45.65
C ILE A 569 11.61 37.31 -45.97
N ALA A 570 12.81 36.96 -46.43
CA ALA A 570 13.21 35.62 -46.84
C ALA A 570 12.87 34.56 -45.78
N ALA A 571 12.00 33.62 -46.14
CA ALA A 571 11.54 32.56 -45.26
C ALA A 571 12.63 31.48 -45.08
N ASP A 572 13.01 31.26 -43.82
CA ASP A 572 13.88 30.20 -43.35
C ASP A 572 13.33 28.80 -43.78
N PRO A 573 14.12 27.94 -44.45
CA PRO A 573 13.69 26.60 -44.85
C PRO A 573 13.24 25.71 -43.67
N LYS A 574 13.64 26.02 -42.42
CA LYS A 574 13.11 25.34 -41.22
C LYS A 574 11.67 25.72 -40.90
N ALA A 575 11.25 26.95 -41.19
CA ALA A 575 9.89 27.41 -40.98
C ALA A 575 8.90 26.72 -41.95
N ARG A 576 9.35 26.41 -43.17
CA ARG A 576 8.56 25.67 -44.16
C ARG A 576 8.29 24.23 -43.74
N LYS A 577 9.31 23.53 -43.22
CA LYS A 577 9.17 22.14 -42.75
C LYS A 577 8.29 22.04 -41.49
N ALA A 578 8.33 23.05 -40.63
CA ALA A 578 7.43 23.15 -39.47
C ALA A 578 5.97 23.44 -39.87
N ALA A 579 5.74 24.25 -40.91
CA ALA A 579 4.40 24.51 -41.43
C ALA A 579 3.80 23.27 -42.12
N GLU A 580 4.62 22.49 -42.81
CA GLU A 580 4.21 21.24 -43.46
C GLU A 580 3.88 20.15 -42.43
N LEU A 581 4.63 20.08 -41.31
CA LEU A 581 4.28 19.20 -40.18
C LEU A 581 2.96 19.60 -39.52
N ARG A 582 2.73 20.91 -39.29
CA ARG A 582 1.47 21.43 -38.71
C ARG A 582 0.24 21.16 -39.57
N ALA A 583 0.39 21.15 -40.89
CA ALA A 583 -0.70 20.82 -41.81
C ALA A 583 -1.07 19.33 -41.82
N SER A 584 -0.15 18.45 -41.40
CA SER A 584 -0.33 16.99 -41.46
C SER A 584 -0.92 16.35 -40.20
N ALA A 585 -0.94 17.07 -39.07
CA ALA A 585 -1.40 16.55 -37.78
C ALA A 585 -2.10 17.65 -36.94
N PRO A 586 -3.42 17.85 -37.10
CA PRO A 586 -4.16 18.92 -36.41
C PRO A 586 -4.32 18.72 -34.89
N TYR A 587 -3.86 17.60 -34.34
CA TYR A 587 -3.92 17.27 -32.89
C TYR A 587 -2.60 17.54 -32.16
N MET A 588 -1.59 18.09 -32.84
CA MET A 588 -0.24 18.24 -32.30
C MET A 588 0.04 19.60 -31.63
N GLU A 589 -0.94 20.52 -31.62
CA GLU A 589 -0.83 21.83 -30.97
C GLU A 589 -0.91 21.75 -29.43
N GLU A 590 -1.52 20.70 -28.87
CA GLU A 590 -1.61 20.49 -27.41
C GLU A 590 -0.28 20.10 -26.76
N TYR A 591 0.72 19.65 -27.54
CA TYR A 591 1.99 19.13 -27.01
C TYR A 591 3.21 20.03 -27.28
N MET A 592 3.03 21.21 -27.89
CA MET A 592 4.17 22.02 -28.39
C MET A 592 4.23 23.46 -27.87
N THR A 593 3.47 23.80 -26.82
CA THR A 593 3.62 25.08 -26.12
C THR A 593 4.46 24.92 -24.84
N SER A 594 5.77 24.76 -25.01
CA SER A 594 6.74 25.13 -23.97
C SER A 594 7.83 26.01 -24.58
N SER A 595 7.95 27.22 -24.01
CA SER A 595 8.89 28.25 -24.45
C SER A 595 10.35 27.83 -24.22
N PRO A 596 11.30 28.19 -25.10
CA PRO A 596 12.70 27.86 -24.92
C PRO A 596 13.43 29.03 -24.23
N THR A 597 13.37 29.13 -22.90
CA THR A 597 14.40 29.84 -22.09
C THR A 597 14.16 29.67 -20.58
N SER A 598 15.26 29.39 -19.88
CA SER A 598 15.45 29.18 -18.42
C SER A 598 14.76 27.95 -17.81
N VAL A 599 15.61 26.98 -17.46
CA VAL A 599 15.33 25.78 -16.68
C VAL A 599 14.90 26.18 -15.27
N ASP A 600 13.69 25.77 -14.88
CA ASP A 600 13.21 25.75 -13.50
C ASP A 600 12.86 24.29 -13.19
N GLU A 601 13.78 23.58 -12.52
CA GLU A 601 13.58 22.22 -12.04
C GLU A 601 12.87 22.27 -10.70
N LEU A 602 11.55 22.13 -10.72
CA LEU A 602 10.71 21.64 -9.63
C LEU A 602 9.29 21.46 -10.20
N SER A 603 8.98 20.24 -10.64
CA SER A 603 7.59 19.81 -10.85
C SER A 603 6.93 19.64 -9.48
N VAL A 604 6.55 20.78 -8.89
CA VAL A 604 5.68 20.84 -7.72
C VAL A 604 4.30 20.39 -8.18
N GLU A 605 3.73 19.42 -7.47
CA GLU A 605 2.30 19.12 -7.52
C GLU A 605 1.51 20.43 -7.55
N ARG A 606 0.60 20.55 -8.50
CA ARG A 606 -0.17 21.78 -8.71
C ARG A 606 -0.83 22.18 -7.38
N PRO A 607 -0.57 23.38 -6.85
CA PRO A 607 -1.33 23.88 -5.71
C PRO A 607 -2.79 24.01 -6.15
N LEU A 608 -3.72 23.49 -5.34
CA LEU A 608 -5.17 23.76 -5.40
C LEU A 608 -5.42 25.24 -5.73
N ALA A 609 -5.71 25.52 -7.00
CA ALA A 609 -5.61 26.85 -7.57
C ALA A 609 -6.95 27.55 -7.60
N HIS A 610 -7.49 27.97 -6.45
CA HIS A 610 -8.42 29.11 -6.40
C HIS A 610 -8.22 29.93 -5.12
N ALA A 611 -7.25 30.85 -5.17
CA ALA A 611 -7.23 31.99 -4.27
C ALA A 611 -8.28 33.00 -4.76
N VAL A 612 -9.50 32.95 -4.22
CA VAL A 612 -10.52 33.97 -4.49
C VAL A 612 -10.29 35.12 -3.51
N THR A 613 -9.77 36.24 -4.01
CA THR A 613 -9.74 37.49 -3.23
C THR A 613 -11.05 38.24 -3.46
N PHE A 614 -11.92 38.27 -2.46
CA PHE A 614 -13.13 39.10 -2.50
C PHE A 614 -12.74 40.58 -2.39
N ALA A 615 -13.29 41.40 -3.29
CA ALA A 615 -13.13 42.84 -3.30
C ALA A 615 -14.03 43.53 -2.26
N SER A 616 -15.10 42.85 -1.80
CA SER A 616 -16.03 43.37 -0.79
C SER A 616 -16.73 42.26 0.02
N ASP A 617 -17.30 42.63 1.17
CA ASP A 617 -18.09 41.73 2.01
C ASP A 617 -19.40 41.27 1.33
N ASP A 618 -19.95 42.08 0.42
CA ASP A 618 -21.15 41.72 -0.36
C ASP A 618 -20.82 40.66 -1.42
N GLU A 619 -19.66 40.75 -2.08
CA GLU A 619 -19.18 39.72 -3.00
C GLU A 619 -18.86 38.41 -2.28
N ALA A 620 -18.28 38.49 -1.08
CA ALA A 620 -18.09 37.32 -0.23
C ALA A 620 -19.43 36.70 0.18
N LYS A 621 -20.44 37.51 0.47
CA LYS A 621 -21.79 37.04 0.82
C LYS A 621 -22.50 36.40 -0.38
N ASP A 622 -22.38 36.97 -1.58
CA ASP A 622 -22.94 36.40 -2.80
C ASP A 622 -22.25 35.09 -3.17
N GLN A 623 -20.93 35.01 -3.00
CA GLN A 623 -20.19 33.74 -3.11
C GLN A 623 -20.65 32.73 -2.05
N MET A 624 -20.92 33.17 -0.82
CA MET A 624 -21.44 32.27 0.22
C MET A 624 -22.85 31.74 -0.08
N ILE A 625 -23.69 32.55 -0.71
CA ILE A 625 -25.01 32.12 -1.20
C ILE A 625 -24.84 31.15 -2.37
N TRP A 626 -23.92 31.44 -3.29
CA TRP A 626 -23.61 30.58 -4.44
C TRP A 626 -23.02 29.22 -4.02
N GLU A 627 -22.20 29.19 -2.97
CA GLU A 627 -21.65 27.97 -2.35
C GLU A 627 -22.66 27.24 -1.44
N GLY A 628 -23.91 27.73 -1.34
CA GLY A 628 -25.01 27.03 -0.67
C GLY A 628 -25.01 27.12 0.87
N PHE A 629 -24.29 28.07 1.45
CA PHE A 629 -24.14 28.18 2.92
C PHE A 629 -25.37 28.71 3.67
N TYR A 630 -26.43 29.12 2.97
CA TYR A 630 -27.62 29.74 3.56
C TYR A 630 -28.93 28.96 3.37
N ASP A 631 -28.89 27.66 3.06
CA ASP A 631 -30.12 26.86 2.99
C ASP A 631 -30.78 26.68 4.39
N ASP A 632 -32.05 27.11 4.49
CA ASP A 632 -32.85 27.35 5.71
C ASP A 632 -33.23 26.11 6.57
N ASN A 633 -32.61 24.94 6.37
CA ASN A 633 -33.00 23.70 7.07
C ASN A 633 -32.34 23.49 8.45
N PHE A 634 -31.79 24.53 9.07
CA PHE A 634 -31.01 24.45 10.32
C PHE A 634 -31.76 24.99 11.56
N VAL A 635 -32.99 24.53 11.79
CA VAL A 635 -33.68 24.77 13.06
C VAL A 635 -34.00 23.44 13.73
N ASP A 636 -33.44 23.27 14.93
CA ASP A 636 -33.75 22.28 15.96
C ASP A 636 -33.38 20.81 15.67
N GLN A 637 -32.24 20.38 16.23
CA GLN A 637 -32.17 19.31 17.24
C GLN A 637 -30.73 18.84 17.46
N ILE A 638 -30.02 19.38 18.47
CA ILE A 638 -28.99 18.62 19.18
C ILE A 638 -29.13 18.94 20.68
N PRO A 639 -29.24 17.93 21.57
CA PRO A 639 -29.28 18.17 23.01
C PRO A 639 -27.92 18.68 23.49
N ALA A 640 -27.95 19.72 24.34
CA ALA A 640 -26.79 20.22 25.04
C ALA A 640 -26.19 19.12 25.94
N SER A 641 -25.21 18.39 25.41
CA SER A 641 -24.30 17.56 26.20
C SER A 641 -22.90 18.15 26.10
N THR A 642 -22.26 18.27 27.25
CA THR A 642 -20.94 18.87 27.41
C THR A 642 -19.89 18.13 26.56
N GLN A 643 -18.99 18.85 25.90
CA GLN A 643 -17.94 18.30 25.01
C GLN A 643 -17.14 17.14 25.64
N ASP A 644 -17.03 17.10 26.96
CA ASP A 644 -16.37 16.02 27.69
C ASP A 644 -17.14 14.68 27.66
N ASP A 645 -18.48 14.71 27.58
CA ASP A 645 -19.30 13.50 27.47
C ASP A 645 -19.22 12.90 26.07
N VAL A 646 -19.14 13.75 25.04
CA VAL A 646 -18.91 13.31 23.65
C VAL A 646 -17.53 12.69 23.52
N ARG A 647 -16.51 13.27 24.15
CA ARG A 647 -15.14 12.72 24.14
C ARG A 647 -15.05 11.38 24.90
N ARG A 648 -15.74 11.24 26.04
CA ARG A 648 -15.80 9.96 26.78
C ARG A 648 -16.60 8.91 26.03
N ALA A 649 -17.72 9.27 25.41
CA ALA A 649 -18.49 8.38 24.55
C ALA A 649 -17.66 7.93 23.35
N PHE A 650 -16.91 8.82 22.70
CA PHE A 650 -16.01 8.48 21.59
C PHE A 650 -14.93 7.49 22.00
N LEU A 651 -14.27 7.69 23.15
CA LEU A 651 -13.26 6.77 23.66
C LEU A 651 -13.85 5.39 24.04
N ALA A 652 -15.05 5.37 24.63
CA ALA A 652 -15.75 4.12 24.94
C ALA A 652 -16.18 3.37 23.68
N THR A 653 -16.68 4.08 22.67
CA THR A 653 -17.10 3.50 21.38
C THR A 653 -15.89 2.99 20.60
N ASN A 654 -14.76 3.72 20.58
CA ASN A 654 -13.51 3.23 19.97
C ASN A 654 -12.96 1.99 20.66
N ARG A 655 -13.05 1.92 21.99
CA ARG A 655 -12.67 0.72 22.73
C ARG A 655 -13.57 -0.47 22.38
N ASN A 656 -14.89 -0.27 22.32
CA ASN A 656 -15.84 -1.31 21.94
C ASN A 656 -15.64 -1.77 20.50
N HIS A 657 -15.30 -0.88 19.57
CA HIS A 657 -14.96 -1.24 18.18
C HIS A 657 -13.68 -2.08 18.09
N ARG A 658 -12.64 -1.75 18.85
CA ARG A 658 -11.40 -2.54 18.90
C ARG A 658 -11.65 -3.93 19.52
N GLU A 659 -12.46 -4.00 20.56
CA GLU A 659 -12.85 -5.27 21.19
C GLU A 659 -13.74 -6.12 20.26
N ALA A 660 -14.64 -5.50 19.49
CA ALA A 660 -15.47 -6.18 18.49
C ALA A 660 -14.65 -6.68 17.28
N ALA A 661 -13.72 -5.88 16.76
CA ALA A 661 -12.83 -6.26 15.67
C ALA A 661 -11.89 -7.40 16.07
N ALA A 662 -11.33 -7.35 17.30
CA ALA A 662 -10.53 -8.44 17.84
C ALA A 662 -11.36 -9.72 18.01
N LYS A 663 -12.63 -9.60 18.41
CA LYS A 663 -13.53 -10.76 18.55
C LYS A 663 -13.91 -11.35 17.18
N GLN A 664 -14.14 -10.52 16.16
CA GLN A 664 -14.35 -10.97 14.78
C GLN A 664 -13.13 -11.67 14.20
N MET A 665 -11.91 -11.13 14.36
CA MET A 665 -10.68 -11.82 13.94
C MET A 665 -10.52 -13.18 14.64
N VAL A 666 -10.78 -13.26 15.95
CA VAL A 666 -10.70 -14.53 16.69
C VAL A 666 -11.77 -15.52 16.23
N GLU A 667 -12.97 -15.05 15.90
CA GLU A 667 -14.07 -15.88 15.39
C GLU A 667 -13.83 -16.35 13.95
N GLU A 668 -13.24 -15.49 13.10
CA GLU A 668 -12.78 -15.83 11.75
C GLU A 668 -11.63 -16.84 11.78
N LEU A 669 -10.66 -16.67 12.67
CA LEU A 669 -9.59 -17.66 12.92
C LEU A 669 -10.17 -18.98 13.45
N GLN A 670 -11.21 -18.94 14.30
CA GLN A 670 -11.87 -20.16 14.76
C GLN A 670 -12.74 -20.83 13.68
N LYS A 671 -13.27 -20.06 12.71
CA LYS A 671 -14.03 -20.56 11.56
C LYS A 671 -13.11 -21.13 10.47
N THR A 672 -12.03 -20.43 10.12
CA THR A 672 -11.02 -20.91 9.14
C THR A 672 -10.25 -22.11 9.65
N TYR A 673 -9.94 -22.16 10.94
CA TYR A 673 -9.19 -23.27 11.54
C TYR A 673 -10.06 -24.22 12.37
N GLY A 674 -11.34 -24.37 11.98
CA GLY A 674 -12.36 -25.16 12.67
C GLY A 674 -11.84 -26.42 13.38
N LYS A 675 -12.22 -26.54 14.66
CA LYS A 675 -11.88 -27.60 15.63
C LYS A 675 -11.77 -29.02 15.04
N LYS A 676 -10.65 -29.39 14.41
CA LYS A 676 -10.23 -30.78 14.20
C LYS A 676 -8.75 -30.84 13.78
N LYS A 677 -7.94 -31.36 14.70
CA LYS A 677 -6.56 -31.80 14.45
C LYS A 677 -6.56 -32.86 13.33
N LYS A 678 -5.94 -32.56 12.18
CA LYS A 678 -5.39 -33.58 11.29
C LYS A 678 -4.08 -33.08 10.70
N ASN A 679 -3.11 -34.00 10.65
CA ASN A 679 -1.72 -33.77 10.28
C ASN A 679 -1.60 -33.11 8.90
N PHE A 680 -0.75 -32.10 8.80
CA PHE A 680 -0.34 -31.48 7.54
C PHE A 680 0.44 -32.49 6.70
N SER A 681 -0.16 -32.97 5.60
CA SER A 681 0.60 -33.42 4.43
C SER A 681 0.76 -32.23 3.50
N HIS A 682 2.00 -31.86 3.18
CA HIS A 682 2.30 -30.83 2.19
C HIS A 682 1.61 -31.13 0.86
N ILE A 683 0.68 -30.27 0.45
CA ILE A 683 0.14 -30.23 -0.92
C ILE A 683 1.08 -29.28 -1.70
N LYS A 684 1.72 -29.80 -2.75
CA LYS A 684 2.57 -28.99 -3.62
C LYS A 684 1.67 -28.13 -4.52
N MET A 685 2.13 -26.93 -4.87
CA MET A 685 1.37 -25.91 -5.61
C MET A 685 0.75 -26.42 -6.94
N GLY A 686 1.32 -27.47 -7.55
CA GLY A 686 0.78 -28.09 -8.77
C GLY A 686 -0.55 -28.84 -8.62
N ASP A 687 -0.93 -29.24 -7.40
CA ASP A 687 -2.22 -29.88 -7.13
C ASP A 687 -3.34 -28.85 -6.91
N LEU A 688 -3.00 -27.61 -6.53
CA LEU A 688 -3.95 -26.50 -6.37
C LEU A 688 -4.36 -25.88 -7.72
N THR A 689 -3.54 -26.02 -8.74
CA THR A 689 -3.76 -25.41 -10.07
C THR A 689 -4.30 -26.39 -11.13
N GLY A 690 -4.42 -27.68 -10.81
CA GLY A 690 -4.93 -28.70 -11.74
C GLY A 690 -4.04 -28.95 -12.97
N ILE A 691 -2.81 -28.43 -12.98
CA ILE A 691 -1.86 -28.53 -14.11
C ILE A 691 -1.39 -29.98 -14.35
N ASN A 692 -1.50 -30.84 -13.34
CA ASN A 692 -1.21 -32.28 -13.43
C ASN A 692 -2.42 -33.15 -13.78
N ASP A 693 -3.61 -32.56 -14.02
CA ASP A 693 -4.79 -33.33 -14.43
C ASP A 693 -4.70 -33.64 -15.94
N PRO A 694 -4.47 -34.91 -16.35
CA PRO A 694 -4.25 -35.27 -17.76
C PRO A 694 -5.48 -35.02 -18.64
N LYS A 695 -6.63 -34.70 -18.05
CA LYS A 695 -7.87 -34.33 -18.75
C LYS A 695 -7.98 -32.84 -19.09
N LYS A 696 -7.10 -31.98 -18.55
CA LYS A 696 -7.16 -30.52 -18.72
C LYS A 696 -5.97 -29.90 -19.45
N GLN A 697 -4.99 -30.69 -19.87
CA GLN A 697 -3.87 -30.16 -20.67
C GLN A 697 -4.28 -29.91 -22.13
N PRO A 698 -3.97 -28.73 -22.70
CA PRO A 698 -4.16 -28.47 -24.12
C PRO A 698 -3.22 -29.37 -24.95
N ARG A 699 -3.73 -29.89 -26.07
CA ARG A 699 -2.96 -30.77 -26.98
C ARG A 699 -1.73 -30.01 -27.49
N GLY A 700 -0.53 -30.46 -27.12
CA GLY A 700 0.75 -29.90 -27.59
C GLY A 700 1.81 -29.68 -26.51
N PHE A 701 1.48 -29.79 -25.22
CA PHE A 701 2.48 -29.68 -24.15
C PHE A 701 3.21 -31.02 -23.90
N PRO A 702 4.55 -31.01 -23.74
CA PRO A 702 5.33 -32.23 -23.47
C PRO A 702 5.10 -32.72 -22.04
N ILE A 703 4.73 -34.01 -21.90
CA ILE A 703 4.52 -34.68 -20.61
C ILE A 703 5.88 -34.97 -19.97
N LEU A 704 6.18 -34.30 -18.85
CA LEU A 704 7.32 -34.66 -18.01
C LEU A 704 7.00 -35.98 -17.28
N SER A 705 7.67 -37.05 -17.69
CA SER A 705 7.52 -38.37 -17.07
C SER A 705 8.12 -38.37 -15.65
N PRO A 706 7.39 -38.82 -14.61
CA PRO A 706 7.93 -38.91 -13.26
C PRO A 706 9.07 -39.93 -13.18
N GLY A 707 10.20 -39.48 -12.61
CA GLY A 707 11.42 -40.27 -12.42
C GLY A 707 11.19 -41.61 -11.71
N VAL A 708 11.63 -42.66 -12.38
CA VAL A 708 11.72 -44.05 -11.92
C VAL A 708 12.63 -44.14 -10.69
N LYS A 709 12.10 -44.61 -9.56
CA LYS A 709 12.91 -45.12 -8.44
C LYS A 709 13.50 -46.48 -8.83
N GLY A 710 14.80 -46.62 -8.64
CA GLY A 710 15.63 -47.68 -9.20
C GLY A 710 15.30 -49.10 -8.75
N SER A 711 15.52 -50.03 -9.69
CA SER A 711 15.87 -51.42 -9.41
C SER A 711 17.39 -51.56 -9.29
N ARG A 712 17.79 -52.49 -8.43
CA ARG A 712 19.13 -52.73 -7.93
C ARG A 712 19.82 -53.81 -8.80
N ALA A 713 21.09 -53.56 -9.11
CA ALA A 713 22.19 -54.51 -9.40
C ALA A 713 22.10 -55.50 -10.59
N ALA A 714 23.05 -55.36 -11.53
CA ALA A 714 23.78 -56.47 -12.14
C ALA A 714 25.13 -55.99 -12.73
N THR A 715 26.22 -56.40 -12.07
CA THR A 715 27.50 -56.91 -12.63
C THR A 715 27.97 -56.41 -14.01
N MET A 716 29.04 -55.60 -14.04
CA MET A 716 30.39 -56.01 -14.43
C MET A 716 31.43 -54.98 -13.98
#